data_AF-A0A4P7NIG7-F1
#
_entry.id   AF-A0A4P7NIG7-F1
#
_cell.length_a   1.000
_cell.length_b   1.000
_cell.length_c   1.000
_cell.angle_alpha   90.00
_cell.angle_beta   90.00
_cell.angle_gamma   90.00
#
_symmetry.space_group_name_H-M   'P 1'
#
loop_
_entity.id
_entity.type
_entity.pdbx_description
1 polymer ?
#
loop_
_entity_poly.entity_id
_entity_poly.type
_entity_poly.pdbx_seq_one_letter_code
_entity_poly.pdbx_strand_id
1 'polypeptide(L)'
;MVAKTVTFASTAILALANASPMEKRLENGLGRTPALGWNSWNVAQCNAATEAFALDTANRFISMGLKDLGYTYVNIDDCWSTMQRNSSGYLVADPKKWPRGIKPVVDEIHAKGLKFGLYGSAGTKTCAGYPASQGYEGKDAQLLAEWGVDYWKHDNCYTPCRQGLPQTCPENQVAGSTRTWYGTMRDAVLATKKPIFFSLCNWGRDRVWEWGKDYGNSWRMSIDIWNDWASVIRIGSAAAGIAQYSAPGGFNDLDMMQISNGALNPAQERTHMGIWAIAKSPIILGMDLSKISASSLAIIKNKGLIAINQDKLGKAATYFQPPGKPAPVSGQLYPYWAGPLSDGVVVGLTNAMGTGRQTLAVDFKDVPGLGAGTWSWTEMYSGRTGSGTGVSFDLERYDMAVFKVSRDVPCGRLEKREAASTWRVGSVPEKGCGWPWWLCSFYTDRRNYLSVTWSDDHIISGVLRKKIPGSKLFPWLPLKLPLLIVMDQQLPLPQSKSVPQIEQPRSESLLVTKPLAHEIATLDAILGDRTHAQPEFCLVGLGLSGPPLTWRMGIFGSWFAGNVMVWHWCLGLLGLQRDGIEKQRKAMPNMLGVHKTMKDIVPAASVAFETSTLLSATLLGLLPGALGQAAHWGQCGGQGWSGPTTCASGSCCVASNQWYSQCIPGGSCGGGGTSPPTNPPTNPPTNPPTNPPTNPPTNPPSTGDRSAGCGKAPITSGTKSINVNGRNRQYILRVPNNYDSNKPYRLIFGFHWLGGNMDDVATGRTVQAGTWDYYGLRRLADENAIFVAPNGLNAGWGNAGGEDVAFVDALLRSLEDDLCVNPRLRFATGFSFGGAMSYALACSRSSVFRAVSVIAGGPMSGCEGGTAPVPYLGIHGLRDNVLPIATGRQLRDRFVANNGCTPQNPPEPAQGSLRHVKTVYGGCRDGFPLTWIAYDGGHVAAPADGTAGDNGSTTFAPAETWAFFQQFS
;
A
#
# COMPACT_ATOMS: atom_id res chain seq x y z
N MET A 1 -37.38 -1.28 65.54
CA MET A 1 -37.53 -2.43 64.61
C MET A 1 -36.14 -3.01 64.37
N VAL A 2 -35.99 -4.33 64.35
CA VAL A 2 -34.68 -4.99 64.17
C VAL A 2 -34.56 -5.48 62.73
N ALA A 3 -33.57 -4.98 61.98
CA ALA A 3 -33.19 -5.55 60.70
C ALA A 3 -32.09 -6.60 60.92
N LYS A 4 -32.33 -7.84 60.50
CA LYS A 4 -31.39 -8.95 60.71
C LYS A 4 -30.31 -8.97 59.63
N THR A 5 -29.06 -9.13 60.06
CA THR A 5 -27.89 -9.42 59.23
C THR A 5 -28.04 -10.79 58.55
N VAL A 6 -27.66 -10.88 57.27
CA VAL A 6 -27.51 -12.16 56.55
C VAL A 6 -26.10 -12.26 56.01
N THR A 7 -25.38 -13.30 56.44
CA THR A 7 -23.98 -13.55 56.09
C THR A 7 -23.91 -14.37 54.80
N PHE A 8 -23.26 -13.85 53.76
CA PHE A 8 -22.90 -14.64 52.58
C PHE A 8 -21.56 -15.34 52.78
N ALA A 9 -21.55 -16.66 52.71
CA ALA A 9 -20.32 -17.46 52.73
C ALA A 9 -19.71 -17.53 51.32
N SER A 10 -18.46 -17.09 51.18
CA SER A 10 -17.73 -17.12 49.91
C SER A 10 -17.21 -18.54 49.60
N THR A 11 -17.93 -19.30 48.79
CA THR A 11 -17.39 -20.52 48.16
C THR A 11 -16.38 -20.14 47.08
N ALA A 12 -15.09 -20.35 47.37
CA ALA A 12 -14.03 -20.25 46.37
C ALA A 12 -14.15 -21.40 45.36
N ILE A 13 -14.79 -21.12 44.22
CA ILE A 13 -14.78 -22.05 43.08
C ILE A 13 -13.37 -22.07 42.51
N LEU A 14 -12.63 -23.16 42.73
CA LEU A 14 -11.46 -23.45 41.92
C LEU A 14 -11.93 -23.67 40.48
N ALA A 15 -11.74 -22.65 39.64
CA ALA A 15 -11.81 -22.82 38.20
C ALA A 15 -10.65 -23.71 37.75
N LEU A 16 -10.87 -25.03 37.73
CA LEU A 16 -10.04 -25.95 36.98
C LEU A 16 -10.06 -25.48 35.53
N ALA A 17 -8.94 -24.91 35.08
CA ALA A 17 -8.77 -24.50 33.70
C ALA A 17 -8.81 -25.76 32.84
N ASN A 18 -9.98 -26.05 32.26
CA ASN A 18 -10.12 -26.99 31.17
C ASN A 18 -9.22 -26.51 30.04
N ALA A 19 -8.03 -27.07 29.95
CA ALA A 19 -7.16 -26.89 28.81
C ALA A 19 -7.95 -27.35 27.58
N SER A 20 -8.41 -26.39 26.77
CA SER A 20 -9.13 -26.69 25.54
C SER A 20 -8.27 -27.68 24.74
N PRO A 21 -8.83 -28.81 24.26
CA PRO A 21 -8.04 -29.76 23.49
C PRO A 21 -7.37 -29.01 22.35
N MET A 22 -6.05 -29.19 22.18
CA MET A 22 -5.30 -28.50 21.14
C MET A 22 -5.95 -28.82 19.79
N GLU A 23 -6.65 -27.84 19.23
CA GLU A 23 -7.35 -28.03 17.98
C GLU A 23 -6.31 -28.25 16.88
N LYS A 24 -6.26 -29.47 16.36
CA LYS A 24 -5.28 -29.87 15.36
C LYS A 24 -5.47 -29.00 14.12
N ARG A 25 -4.36 -28.51 13.57
CA ARG A 25 -4.31 -27.73 12.32
C ARG A 25 -3.63 -28.56 11.24
N LEU A 26 -3.37 -27.97 10.08
CA LEU A 26 -2.58 -28.60 9.03
C LEU A 26 -1.15 -28.87 9.53
N GLU A 27 -0.92 -30.08 10.03
CA GLU A 27 0.38 -30.56 10.52
C GLU A 27 1.32 -30.94 9.36
N ASN A 28 1.54 -30.01 8.42
CA ASN A 28 2.52 -30.13 7.33
C ASN A 28 3.92 -29.63 7.72
N GLY A 29 4.13 -29.27 8.99
CA GLY A 29 5.39 -28.74 9.52
C GLY A 29 5.64 -27.26 9.22
N LEU A 30 4.78 -26.60 8.44
CA LEU A 30 4.92 -25.20 8.05
C LEU A 30 4.00 -24.28 8.86
N GLY A 31 4.12 -22.96 8.63
CA GLY A 31 3.24 -21.96 9.23
C GLY A 31 3.20 -21.95 10.76
N ARG A 32 4.29 -22.32 11.46
CA ARG A 32 4.34 -22.24 12.93
C ARG A 32 4.32 -20.79 13.43
N THR A 33 4.84 -19.87 12.61
CA THR A 33 4.68 -18.42 12.70
C THR A 33 4.17 -17.91 11.35
N PRO A 34 3.64 -16.66 11.26
CA PRO A 34 3.18 -16.11 10.00
C PRO A 34 4.33 -16.00 8.98
N ALA A 35 4.03 -16.15 7.68
CA ALA A 35 5.07 -16.06 6.65
C ALA A 35 5.61 -14.62 6.52
N LEU A 36 6.93 -14.48 6.40
CA LEU A 36 7.61 -13.22 6.12
C LEU A 36 8.26 -13.31 4.73
N GLY A 37 7.95 -12.36 3.85
CA GLY A 37 8.43 -12.41 2.48
C GLY A 37 8.06 -11.19 1.65
N TRP A 38 8.03 -11.36 0.33
CA TRP A 38 7.67 -10.36 -0.66
C TRP A 38 6.86 -10.99 -1.78
N ASN A 39 6.01 -10.20 -2.46
CA ASN A 39 5.22 -10.61 -3.60
C ASN A 39 5.23 -9.55 -4.72
N SER A 40 5.31 -10.00 -5.97
CA SER A 40 5.46 -9.15 -7.16
C SER A 40 4.22 -8.32 -7.55
N TRP A 41 3.02 -8.68 -7.09
CA TRP A 41 1.76 -8.15 -7.63
C TRP A 41 1.62 -6.63 -7.48
N ASN A 42 1.76 -6.14 -6.25
CA ASN A 42 1.62 -4.72 -5.93
C ASN A 42 2.77 -3.84 -6.50
N VAL A 43 3.84 -4.47 -7.01
CA VAL A 43 5.02 -3.77 -7.55
C VAL A 43 4.82 -3.36 -9.01
N ALA A 44 4.49 -4.31 -9.88
CA ALA A 44 4.21 -4.03 -11.30
C ALA A 44 3.29 -5.09 -11.96
N GLN A 45 2.46 -5.79 -11.17
CA GLN A 45 1.49 -6.78 -11.66
C GLN A 45 2.17 -7.81 -12.57
N CYS A 46 1.60 -8.11 -13.75
CA CYS A 46 2.17 -9.03 -14.73
C CYS A 46 3.60 -8.71 -15.21
N ASN A 47 4.08 -7.46 -15.07
CA ASN A 47 5.43 -7.06 -15.49
C ASN A 47 6.50 -7.45 -14.49
N ALA A 48 6.15 -7.63 -13.20
CA ALA A 48 7.05 -8.11 -12.17
C ALA A 48 7.11 -9.65 -12.07
N ALA A 49 6.32 -10.37 -12.86
CA ALA A 49 6.23 -11.83 -12.86
C ALA A 49 7.35 -12.51 -13.69
N THR A 50 8.61 -12.14 -13.43
CA THR A 50 9.78 -12.57 -14.21
C THR A 50 10.93 -13.07 -13.36
N GLU A 51 11.82 -13.85 -13.98
CA GLU A 51 13.10 -14.30 -13.42
C GLU A 51 13.94 -13.12 -12.88
N ALA A 52 14.01 -12.02 -13.62
CA ALA A 52 14.81 -10.85 -13.25
C ALA A 52 14.32 -10.20 -11.94
N PHE A 53 12.99 -10.04 -11.76
CA PHE A 53 12.42 -9.49 -10.54
C PHE A 53 12.58 -10.45 -9.34
N ALA A 54 12.45 -11.76 -9.55
CA ALA A 54 12.68 -12.76 -8.52
C ALA A 54 14.11 -12.69 -7.98
N LEU A 55 15.10 -12.60 -8.88
CA LEU A 55 16.52 -12.59 -8.51
C LEU A 55 17.01 -11.26 -7.94
N ASP A 56 16.55 -10.11 -8.46
CA ASP A 56 16.83 -8.80 -7.86
C ASP A 56 16.26 -8.73 -6.44
N THR A 57 15.01 -9.15 -6.22
CA THR A 57 14.40 -9.23 -4.88
C THR A 57 15.18 -10.16 -3.95
N ALA A 58 15.56 -11.36 -4.42
CA ALA A 58 16.36 -12.30 -3.64
C ALA A 58 17.73 -11.72 -3.24
N ASN A 59 18.39 -10.98 -4.13
CA ASN A 59 19.64 -10.30 -3.81
C ASN A 59 19.43 -9.15 -2.82
N ARG A 60 18.34 -8.37 -2.93
CA ARG A 60 17.97 -7.30 -1.99
C ARG A 60 17.63 -7.81 -0.60
N PHE A 61 16.99 -8.96 -0.49
CA PHE A 61 16.73 -9.61 0.79
C PHE A 61 18.03 -9.84 1.59
N ILE A 62 19.13 -10.16 0.90
CA ILE A 62 20.46 -10.31 1.50
C ILE A 62 21.09 -8.94 1.76
N SER A 63 21.25 -8.09 0.72
CA SER A 63 22.03 -6.85 0.82
C SER A 63 21.40 -5.81 1.78
N MET A 64 20.07 -5.86 1.96
CA MET A 64 19.35 -5.00 2.90
C MET A 64 19.19 -5.64 4.28
N GLY A 65 19.65 -6.88 4.49
CA GLY A 65 19.56 -7.63 5.75
C GLY A 65 18.12 -8.00 6.14
N LEU A 66 17.22 -8.19 5.17
CA LEU A 66 15.84 -8.63 5.42
C LEU A 66 15.78 -10.14 5.71
N LYS A 67 16.64 -10.94 5.06
CA LYS A 67 16.78 -12.38 5.30
C LYS A 67 17.06 -12.68 6.78
N ASP A 68 17.98 -11.94 7.39
CA ASP A 68 18.39 -12.13 8.79
C ASP A 68 17.30 -11.70 9.80
N LEU A 69 16.27 -10.99 9.33
CA LEU A 69 15.06 -10.67 10.07
C LEU A 69 13.92 -11.69 9.83
N GLY A 70 14.15 -12.71 9.01
CA GLY A 70 13.20 -13.78 8.71
C GLY A 70 12.43 -13.64 7.40
N TYR A 71 12.56 -12.54 6.66
CA TYR A 71 11.98 -12.40 5.32
C TYR A 71 12.65 -13.38 4.36
N THR A 72 11.98 -14.50 4.07
CA THR A 72 12.58 -15.63 3.34
C THR A 72 11.83 -15.99 2.07
N TYR A 73 10.54 -15.69 1.97
CA TYR A 73 9.73 -16.03 0.80
C TYR A 73 9.83 -14.94 -0.29
N VAL A 74 10.32 -15.28 -1.47
CA VAL A 74 10.26 -14.48 -2.69
C VAL A 74 9.17 -15.07 -3.56
N ASN A 75 7.97 -14.49 -3.51
CA ASN A 75 6.80 -15.01 -4.21
C ASN A 75 6.58 -14.25 -5.52
N ILE A 76 6.40 -14.99 -6.62
CA ILE A 76 5.89 -14.43 -7.86
C ILE A 76 4.39 -14.73 -7.97
N ASP A 77 3.64 -13.67 -8.29
CA ASP A 77 2.19 -13.71 -8.42
C ASP A 77 1.74 -14.10 -9.84
N ASP A 78 0.51 -13.74 -10.23
CA ASP A 78 -0.09 -14.07 -11.53
C ASP A 78 0.78 -13.66 -12.74
N CYS A 79 0.43 -14.19 -13.91
CA CYS A 79 1.06 -13.92 -15.20
C CYS A 79 2.48 -14.49 -15.41
N TRP A 80 2.93 -15.45 -14.60
CA TRP A 80 4.24 -16.10 -14.76
C TRP A 80 4.28 -17.18 -15.88
N SER A 81 3.13 -17.78 -16.18
CA SER A 81 2.99 -18.85 -17.17
C SER A 81 2.65 -18.33 -18.57
N THR A 82 2.67 -19.21 -19.57
CA THR A 82 2.02 -18.95 -20.87
C THR A 82 0.49 -18.97 -20.74
N MET A 83 -0.21 -18.25 -21.62
CA MET A 83 -1.68 -18.24 -21.69
C MET A 83 -2.34 -19.59 -22.04
N GLN A 84 -1.55 -20.63 -22.32
CA GLN A 84 -2.01 -21.98 -22.63
C GLN A 84 -1.15 -23.02 -21.91
N ARG A 85 -1.75 -24.17 -21.58
CA ARG A 85 -1.03 -25.37 -21.16
C ARG A 85 -0.37 -26.04 -22.38
N ASN A 86 0.64 -26.89 -22.17
CA ASN A 86 1.17 -27.72 -23.25
C ASN A 86 0.18 -28.84 -23.64
N SER A 87 0.48 -29.57 -24.72
CA SER A 87 -0.33 -30.69 -25.23
C SER A 87 -0.56 -31.83 -24.23
N SER A 88 0.30 -31.96 -23.21
CA SER A 88 0.16 -32.93 -22.11
C SER A 88 -0.64 -32.36 -20.92
N GLY A 89 -1.10 -31.11 -20.99
CA GLY A 89 -1.92 -30.45 -19.98
C GLY A 89 -1.14 -29.87 -18.79
N TYR A 90 0.18 -29.69 -18.89
CA TYR A 90 0.98 -29.03 -17.85
C TYR A 90 1.02 -27.51 -18.05
N LEU A 91 1.14 -26.77 -16.95
CA LEU A 91 1.54 -25.36 -16.97
C LEU A 91 2.94 -25.24 -17.61
N VAL A 92 3.14 -24.15 -18.34
CA VAL A 92 4.43 -23.82 -18.96
C VAL A 92 4.80 -22.41 -18.53
N ALA A 93 6.01 -22.21 -18.02
CA ALA A 93 6.51 -20.88 -17.70
C ALA A 93 6.71 -20.08 -19.00
N ASP A 94 6.36 -18.79 -19.03
CA ASP A 94 6.57 -17.98 -20.24
C ASP A 94 8.09 -17.87 -20.53
N PRO A 95 8.60 -18.42 -21.65
CA PRO A 95 10.04 -18.42 -21.94
C PRO A 95 10.62 -17.02 -22.16
N LYS A 96 9.79 -15.99 -22.37
CA LYS A 96 10.24 -14.58 -22.39
C LYS A 96 10.48 -14.01 -20.99
N LYS A 97 9.74 -14.50 -19.99
CA LYS A 97 9.84 -14.09 -18.58
C LYS A 97 10.78 -14.98 -17.77
N TRP A 98 10.94 -16.23 -18.21
CA TRP A 98 11.67 -17.32 -17.58
C TRP A 98 12.57 -18.01 -18.61
N PRO A 99 13.58 -17.32 -19.18
CA PRO A 99 14.45 -17.90 -20.21
C PRO A 99 15.23 -19.13 -19.73
N ARG A 100 15.51 -19.26 -18.42
CA ARG A 100 16.07 -20.49 -17.82
C ARG A 100 15.02 -21.49 -17.33
N GLY A 101 13.73 -21.15 -17.39
CA GLY A 101 12.65 -21.88 -16.72
C GLY A 101 12.63 -21.65 -15.19
N ILE A 102 11.60 -22.16 -14.50
CA ILE A 102 11.40 -21.92 -13.06
C ILE A 102 12.50 -22.58 -12.22
N LYS A 103 12.78 -23.88 -12.45
CA LYS A 103 13.64 -24.67 -11.56
C LYS A 103 15.04 -24.06 -11.33
N PRO A 104 15.82 -23.64 -12.35
CA PRO A 104 17.14 -23.07 -12.12
C PRO A 104 17.11 -21.77 -11.30
N VAL A 105 16.01 -20.99 -11.39
CA VAL A 105 15.81 -19.78 -10.58
C VAL A 105 15.49 -20.14 -9.13
N VAL A 106 14.66 -21.16 -8.92
CA VAL A 106 14.39 -21.73 -7.58
C VAL A 106 15.67 -22.23 -6.93
N ASP A 107 16.47 -23.02 -7.65
CA ASP A 107 17.74 -23.56 -7.17
C ASP A 107 18.73 -22.42 -6.79
N GLU A 108 18.77 -21.32 -7.57
CA GLU A 108 19.59 -20.14 -7.28
C GLU A 108 19.10 -19.36 -6.03
N ILE A 109 17.77 -19.27 -5.83
CA ILE A 109 17.17 -18.65 -4.63
C ILE A 109 17.37 -19.54 -3.39
N HIS A 110 17.30 -20.87 -3.53
CA HIS A 110 17.61 -21.83 -2.48
C HIS A 110 19.08 -21.78 -2.07
N ALA A 111 20.01 -21.63 -3.02
CA ALA A 111 21.44 -21.45 -2.74
C ALA A 111 21.75 -20.19 -1.91
N LYS A 112 20.88 -19.16 -1.99
CA LYS A 112 20.94 -17.96 -1.15
C LYS A 112 20.35 -18.16 0.26
N GLY A 113 19.79 -19.34 0.55
CA GLY A 113 19.07 -19.65 1.79
C GLY A 113 17.70 -18.95 1.88
N LEU A 114 17.08 -18.70 0.73
CA LEU A 114 15.73 -18.13 0.60
C LEU A 114 14.77 -19.20 0.07
N LYS A 115 13.49 -18.83 -0.04
CA LYS A 115 12.38 -19.67 -0.51
C LYS A 115 11.69 -19.02 -1.69
N PHE A 116 11.15 -19.81 -2.60
CA PHE A 116 10.45 -19.30 -3.79
C PHE A 116 8.97 -19.69 -3.78
N GLY A 117 8.11 -18.77 -4.20
CA GLY A 117 6.68 -19.00 -4.31
C GLY A 117 6.13 -18.73 -5.71
N LEU A 118 5.09 -19.47 -6.08
CA LEU A 118 4.26 -19.22 -7.26
C LEU A 118 2.79 -19.05 -6.88
N TYR A 119 2.02 -18.71 -7.91
CA TYR A 119 0.61 -18.39 -7.83
C TYR A 119 -0.23 -19.21 -8.83
N GLY A 120 -1.47 -19.53 -8.45
CA GLY A 120 -2.51 -20.07 -9.33
C GLY A 120 -3.90 -19.81 -8.78
N SER A 121 -4.94 -20.46 -9.32
CA SER A 121 -6.34 -20.31 -8.87
C SER A 121 -7.05 -21.65 -8.76
N ALA A 122 -8.04 -21.73 -7.87
CA ALA A 122 -8.98 -22.84 -7.69
C ALA A 122 -10.06 -22.92 -8.79
N GLY A 123 -10.11 -21.93 -9.68
CA GLY A 123 -10.98 -21.93 -10.86
C GLY A 123 -10.27 -22.37 -12.15
N THR A 124 -10.96 -22.23 -13.28
CA THR A 124 -10.47 -22.62 -14.61
C THR A 124 -9.34 -21.72 -15.14
N LYS A 125 -9.28 -20.48 -14.66
CA LYS A 125 -8.26 -19.48 -14.99
C LYS A 125 -7.81 -18.71 -13.76
N THR A 126 -6.63 -18.12 -13.84
CA THR A 126 -6.14 -17.14 -12.87
C THR A 126 -6.89 -15.82 -13.00
N CYS A 127 -6.72 -14.90 -12.05
CA CYS A 127 -7.41 -13.60 -12.12
C CYS A 127 -7.02 -12.79 -13.37
N ALA A 128 -5.76 -12.86 -13.82
CA ALA A 128 -5.29 -12.26 -15.08
C ALA A 128 -5.57 -13.12 -16.33
N GLY A 129 -6.28 -14.24 -16.20
CA GLY A 129 -6.80 -15.04 -17.32
C GLY A 129 -5.88 -16.16 -17.83
N TYR A 130 -4.76 -16.43 -17.15
CA TYR A 130 -3.84 -17.54 -17.46
C TYR A 130 -4.43 -18.88 -17.02
N PRO A 131 -3.91 -20.03 -17.48
CA PRO A 131 -4.41 -21.34 -17.04
C PRO A 131 -4.26 -21.53 -15.53
N ALA A 132 -5.33 -21.98 -14.87
CA ALA A 132 -5.32 -22.32 -13.44
C ALA A 132 -5.67 -23.80 -13.21
N SER A 133 -5.81 -24.20 -11.95
CA SER A 133 -5.60 -25.59 -11.55
C SER A 133 -6.86 -26.44 -11.43
N GLN A 134 -8.06 -25.89 -11.63
CA GLN A 134 -9.31 -26.66 -11.53
C GLN A 134 -9.31 -27.85 -12.51
N GLY A 135 -9.34 -29.08 -11.98
CA GLY A 135 -9.25 -30.32 -12.75
C GLY A 135 -7.82 -30.71 -13.19
N TYR A 136 -6.80 -29.97 -12.76
CA TYR A 136 -5.37 -30.19 -13.01
C TYR A 136 -4.54 -30.23 -11.72
N GLU A 137 -5.17 -30.20 -10.55
CA GLU A 137 -4.55 -29.98 -9.24
C GLU A 137 -3.39 -30.96 -8.98
N GLY A 138 -3.58 -32.24 -9.28
CA GLY A 138 -2.53 -33.27 -9.15
C GLY A 138 -1.32 -33.05 -10.07
N LYS A 139 -1.54 -32.59 -11.31
CA LYS A 139 -0.44 -32.28 -12.25
C LYS A 139 0.30 -31.00 -11.84
N ASP A 140 -0.45 -29.97 -11.45
CA ASP A 140 0.11 -28.68 -11.06
C ASP A 140 0.91 -28.81 -9.75
N ALA A 141 0.38 -29.50 -8.74
CA ALA A 141 1.08 -29.77 -7.49
C ALA A 141 2.39 -30.54 -7.73
N GLN A 142 2.36 -31.61 -8.54
CA GLN A 142 3.54 -32.38 -8.89
C GLN A 142 4.60 -31.52 -9.60
N LEU A 143 4.18 -30.67 -10.54
CA LEU A 143 5.07 -29.76 -11.27
C LEU A 143 5.70 -28.70 -10.35
N LEU A 144 4.93 -28.14 -9.42
CA LEU A 144 5.45 -27.24 -8.37
C LEU A 144 6.50 -27.93 -7.50
N ALA A 145 6.28 -29.21 -7.17
CA ALA A 145 7.22 -30.00 -6.39
C ALA A 145 8.51 -30.31 -7.16
N GLU A 146 8.42 -30.69 -8.44
CA GLU A 146 9.55 -30.93 -9.34
C GLU A 146 10.40 -29.66 -9.56
N TRP A 147 9.76 -28.49 -9.67
CA TRP A 147 10.47 -27.21 -9.74
C TRP A 147 11.02 -26.72 -8.40
N GLY A 148 10.64 -27.33 -7.29
CA GLY A 148 11.13 -26.98 -5.95
C GLY A 148 10.41 -25.81 -5.27
N VAL A 149 9.23 -25.39 -5.74
CA VAL A 149 8.47 -24.24 -5.21
C VAL A 149 8.02 -24.47 -3.76
N ASP A 150 8.32 -23.54 -2.85
CA ASP A 150 8.07 -23.67 -1.41
C ASP A 150 6.79 -22.98 -0.91
N TYR A 151 6.16 -22.16 -1.74
CA TYR A 151 4.95 -21.40 -1.40
C TYR A 151 3.97 -21.39 -2.59
N TRP A 152 2.70 -21.62 -2.31
CA TRP A 152 1.64 -21.59 -3.32
C TRP A 152 0.50 -20.67 -2.86
N LYS A 153 0.41 -19.48 -3.48
CA LYS A 153 -0.76 -18.60 -3.36
C LYS A 153 -1.81 -19.14 -4.32
N HIS A 154 -2.98 -19.51 -3.79
CA HIS A 154 -4.01 -20.16 -4.58
C HIS A 154 -5.29 -19.35 -4.50
N ASP A 155 -5.70 -18.76 -5.61
CA ASP A 155 -6.77 -17.76 -5.74
C ASP A 155 -8.14 -18.38 -6.03
N ASN A 156 -9.15 -17.53 -6.21
CA ASN A 156 -10.57 -17.90 -6.28
C ASN A 156 -11.29 -17.35 -7.53
N CYS A 157 -10.54 -16.81 -8.49
CA CYS A 157 -11.07 -16.34 -9.77
C CYS A 157 -11.48 -17.48 -10.72
N TYR A 158 -12.48 -17.23 -11.58
CA TYR A 158 -13.05 -18.15 -12.58
C TYR A 158 -13.47 -19.52 -12.02
N THR A 159 -13.90 -19.52 -10.75
CA THR A 159 -14.50 -20.66 -10.06
C THR A 159 -15.92 -20.94 -10.54
N PRO A 160 -16.45 -22.18 -10.37
CA PRO A 160 -17.81 -22.53 -10.78
C PRO A 160 -18.89 -21.57 -10.28
N CYS A 161 -19.65 -21.02 -11.23
CA CYS A 161 -20.73 -20.07 -11.00
C CYS A 161 -22.00 -20.50 -11.75
N ARG A 162 -23.18 -20.22 -11.19
CA ARG A 162 -24.48 -20.61 -11.78
C ARG A 162 -24.79 -19.86 -13.08
N GLN A 163 -24.25 -18.66 -13.23
CA GLN A 163 -24.45 -17.77 -14.37
C GLN A 163 -23.17 -17.63 -15.22
N GLY A 164 -22.57 -18.77 -15.59
CA GLY A 164 -21.38 -18.84 -16.44
C GLY A 164 -20.06 -18.86 -15.66
N LEU A 165 -19.01 -18.29 -16.23
CA LEU A 165 -17.67 -18.23 -15.62
C LEU A 165 -17.12 -16.79 -15.63
N PRO A 166 -17.71 -15.87 -14.82
CA PRO A 166 -17.12 -14.55 -14.60
C PRO A 166 -15.77 -14.66 -13.87
N GLN A 167 -14.92 -13.64 -14.01
CA GLN A 167 -13.64 -13.55 -13.29
C GLN A 167 -13.84 -13.70 -11.78
N THR A 168 -14.82 -12.98 -11.23
CA THR A 168 -15.25 -13.10 -9.83
C THR A 168 -16.71 -13.53 -9.79
N CYS A 169 -16.99 -14.75 -9.34
CA CYS A 169 -18.36 -15.23 -9.14
C CYS A 169 -19.00 -14.55 -7.92
N PRO A 170 -20.18 -13.89 -8.03
CA PRO A 170 -20.90 -13.33 -6.87
C PRO A 170 -21.29 -14.40 -5.84
N GLU A 171 -21.35 -14.02 -4.55
CA GLU A 171 -21.59 -14.96 -3.44
C GLU A 171 -22.90 -15.76 -3.60
N ASN A 172 -23.98 -15.11 -4.03
CA ASN A 172 -25.27 -15.74 -4.28
C ASN A 172 -25.33 -16.59 -5.57
N GLN A 173 -24.26 -16.60 -6.37
CA GLN A 173 -24.16 -17.35 -7.63
C GLN A 173 -23.15 -18.51 -7.58
N VAL A 174 -22.49 -18.76 -6.45
CA VAL A 174 -21.52 -19.85 -6.30
C VAL A 174 -22.16 -21.21 -6.61
N ALA A 175 -21.49 -22.00 -7.44
CA ALA A 175 -21.92 -23.34 -7.88
C ALA A 175 -20.98 -24.44 -7.34
N GLY A 176 -20.93 -24.58 -6.02
CA GLY A 176 -20.09 -25.56 -5.33
C GLY A 176 -19.77 -25.11 -3.91
N SER A 177 -18.60 -25.50 -3.41
CA SER A 177 -18.07 -25.05 -2.12
C SER A 177 -16.58 -24.77 -2.25
N THR A 178 -16.12 -23.61 -1.76
CA THR A 178 -14.68 -23.31 -1.75
C THR A 178 -13.90 -24.33 -0.94
N ARG A 179 -14.46 -24.85 0.16
CA ARG A 179 -13.85 -25.92 0.97
C ARG A 179 -13.43 -27.12 0.12
N THR A 180 -14.29 -27.55 -0.82
CA THR A 180 -13.98 -28.66 -1.71
C THR A 180 -12.85 -28.32 -2.67
N TRP A 181 -12.90 -27.15 -3.32
CA TRP A 181 -11.88 -26.74 -4.30
C TRP A 181 -10.49 -26.59 -3.66
N TYR A 182 -10.39 -25.93 -2.51
CA TYR A 182 -9.15 -25.83 -1.75
C TYR A 182 -8.71 -27.16 -1.14
N GLY A 183 -9.66 -28.06 -0.81
CA GLY A 183 -9.37 -29.44 -0.40
C GLY A 183 -8.66 -30.24 -1.47
N THR A 184 -9.15 -30.20 -2.71
CA THR A 184 -8.52 -30.90 -3.85
C THR A 184 -7.08 -30.46 -4.05
N MET A 185 -6.81 -29.15 -4.05
CA MET A 185 -5.44 -28.63 -4.19
C MET A 185 -4.56 -28.95 -2.97
N ARG A 186 -5.08 -28.85 -1.74
CA ARG A 186 -4.36 -29.30 -0.52
C ARG A 186 -3.91 -30.75 -0.65
N ASP A 187 -4.84 -31.64 -0.99
CA ASP A 187 -4.57 -33.09 -1.02
C ASP A 187 -3.58 -33.43 -2.14
N ALA A 188 -3.66 -32.74 -3.29
CA ALA A 188 -2.66 -32.81 -4.34
C ALA A 188 -1.27 -32.35 -3.87
N VAL A 189 -1.17 -31.20 -3.20
CA VAL A 189 0.09 -30.67 -2.64
C VAL A 189 0.69 -31.64 -1.61
N LEU A 190 -0.12 -32.15 -0.67
CA LEU A 190 0.33 -33.12 0.34
C LEU A 190 0.80 -34.45 -0.30
N ALA A 191 0.16 -34.91 -1.37
CA ALA A 191 0.53 -36.13 -2.08
C ALA A 191 1.94 -36.06 -2.70
N THR A 192 2.44 -34.88 -3.05
CA THR A 192 3.83 -34.68 -3.54
C THR A 192 4.89 -34.98 -2.47
N LYS A 193 4.51 -34.94 -1.19
CA LYS A 193 5.39 -35.01 -0.01
C LYS A 193 6.44 -33.87 0.10
N LYS A 194 6.49 -32.91 -0.83
CA LYS A 194 7.28 -31.69 -0.64
C LYS A 194 6.54 -30.76 0.32
N PRO A 195 7.21 -30.18 1.33
CA PRO A 195 6.64 -29.09 2.11
C PRO A 195 6.46 -27.85 1.23
N ILE A 196 5.20 -27.50 0.94
CA ILE A 196 4.81 -26.26 0.26
C ILE A 196 3.85 -25.51 1.18
N PHE A 197 4.15 -24.24 1.48
CA PHE A 197 3.29 -23.37 2.27
C PHE A 197 2.05 -23.04 1.43
N PHE A 198 0.88 -23.47 1.87
CA PHE A 198 -0.36 -23.30 1.11
C PHE A 198 -1.17 -22.11 1.62
N SER A 199 -1.37 -21.11 0.76
CA SER A 199 -1.94 -19.81 1.08
C SER A 199 -3.27 -19.62 0.34
N LEU A 200 -4.38 -19.70 1.07
CA LEU A 200 -5.74 -19.66 0.51
C LEU A 200 -6.14 -18.21 0.20
N CYS A 201 -6.19 -17.83 -1.07
CA CYS A 201 -6.60 -16.50 -1.53
C CYS A 201 -8.08 -16.52 -1.95
N ASN A 202 -8.99 -16.77 -1.00
CA ASN A 202 -10.44 -16.82 -1.24
C ASN A 202 -11.24 -15.60 -0.74
N TRP A 203 -10.52 -14.54 -0.33
CA TRP A 203 -11.07 -13.24 0.04
C TRP A 203 -12.07 -13.24 1.22
N GLY A 204 -12.03 -14.24 2.10
CA GLY A 204 -12.97 -14.38 3.22
C GLY A 204 -14.24 -15.18 2.90
N ARG A 205 -14.42 -15.63 1.64
CA ARG A 205 -15.58 -16.43 1.20
C ARG A 205 -15.81 -17.66 2.09
N ASP A 206 -17.08 -18.04 2.25
CA ASP A 206 -17.52 -19.17 3.08
C ASP A 206 -16.95 -19.14 4.52
N ARG A 207 -16.64 -17.94 5.04
CA ARG A 207 -16.01 -17.69 6.34
C ARG A 207 -14.75 -18.54 6.54
N VAL A 208 -13.79 -18.40 5.62
CA VAL A 208 -12.58 -19.23 5.54
C VAL A 208 -11.84 -19.46 6.86
N TRP A 209 -11.86 -18.48 7.77
CA TRP A 209 -11.26 -18.59 9.11
C TRP A 209 -11.84 -19.73 9.97
N GLU A 210 -13.09 -20.16 9.75
CA GLU A 210 -13.73 -21.26 10.48
C GLU A 210 -13.18 -22.65 10.10
N TRP A 211 -12.51 -22.78 8.94
CA TRP A 211 -12.13 -24.08 8.38
C TRP A 211 -10.74 -24.13 7.76
N GLY A 212 -10.18 -23.00 7.33
CA GLY A 212 -8.90 -22.90 6.61
C GLY A 212 -7.71 -23.50 7.36
N LYS A 213 -7.78 -23.57 8.69
CA LYS A 213 -6.79 -24.24 9.56
C LYS A 213 -6.57 -25.73 9.23
N ASP A 214 -7.56 -26.40 8.66
CA ASP A 214 -7.51 -27.81 8.26
C ASP A 214 -7.12 -27.97 6.77
N TYR A 215 -6.84 -26.85 6.10
CA TYR A 215 -6.62 -26.78 4.66
C TYR A 215 -5.29 -26.16 4.25
N GLY A 216 -4.85 -25.07 4.88
CA GLY A 216 -3.60 -24.39 4.56
C GLY A 216 -2.98 -23.63 5.74
N ASN A 217 -1.87 -22.95 5.45
CA ASN A 217 -1.05 -22.26 6.44
C ASN A 217 -1.40 -20.76 6.59
N SER A 218 -2.12 -20.19 5.62
CA SER A 218 -2.79 -18.89 5.76
C SER A 218 -4.05 -18.81 4.91
N TRP A 219 -4.94 -17.86 5.21
CA TRP A 219 -6.13 -17.59 4.41
C TRP A 219 -6.48 -16.10 4.36
N ARG A 220 -6.60 -15.55 3.14
CA ARG A 220 -7.03 -14.19 2.88
C ARG A 220 -8.43 -13.98 3.44
N MET A 221 -8.58 -13.08 4.40
CA MET A 221 -9.85 -12.85 5.09
C MET A 221 -10.73 -11.74 4.49
N SER A 222 -10.29 -11.11 3.40
CA SER A 222 -11.00 -10.02 2.71
C SER A 222 -10.61 -9.91 1.23
N ILE A 223 -11.43 -9.19 0.44
CA ILE A 223 -11.03 -8.70 -0.89
C ILE A 223 -9.76 -7.85 -0.81
N ASP A 224 -9.04 -7.78 -1.94
CA ASP A 224 -7.70 -7.22 -2.05
C ASP A 224 -7.51 -5.85 -1.37
N ILE A 225 -6.30 -5.65 -0.84
CA ILE A 225 -5.85 -4.38 -0.32
C ILE A 225 -5.40 -3.47 -1.47
N TRP A 226 -6.08 -2.35 -1.65
CA TRP A 226 -5.64 -1.30 -2.55
C TRP A 226 -4.59 -0.41 -1.87
N ASN A 227 -3.78 0.29 -2.67
CA ASN A 227 -2.80 1.27 -2.21
C ASN A 227 -3.52 2.56 -1.77
N ASP A 228 -4.29 2.47 -0.67
CA ASP A 228 -5.00 3.56 -0.04
C ASP A 228 -5.27 3.26 1.45
N TRP A 229 -5.59 4.31 2.21
CA TRP A 229 -5.86 4.20 3.64
C TRP A 229 -7.20 3.51 3.97
N ALA A 230 -8.20 3.61 3.09
CA ALA A 230 -9.53 3.05 3.34
C ALA A 230 -9.48 1.51 3.36
N SER A 231 -8.66 0.91 2.50
CA SER A 231 -8.40 -0.53 2.47
C SER A 231 -7.65 -0.99 3.72
N VAL A 232 -6.66 -0.24 4.20
CA VAL A 232 -5.98 -0.54 5.49
C VAL A 232 -6.98 -0.55 6.65
N ILE A 233 -7.86 0.45 6.74
CA ILE A 233 -8.91 0.52 7.78
C ILE A 233 -9.92 -0.62 7.64
N ARG A 234 -10.46 -0.85 6.44
CA ARG A 234 -11.44 -1.90 6.15
C ARG A 234 -10.94 -3.29 6.56
N ILE A 235 -9.70 -3.61 6.23
CA ILE A 235 -9.12 -4.92 6.49
C ILE A 235 -8.68 -5.04 7.95
N GLY A 236 -7.95 -4.04 8.46
CA GLY A 236 -7.47 -4.04 9.84
C GLY A 236 -8.59 -4.07 10.88
N SER A 237 -9.71 -3.36 10.65
CA SER A 237 -10.86 -3.38 11.56
C SER A 237 -11.58 -4.73 11.62
N ALA A 238 -11.65 -5.44 10.48
CA ALA A 238 -12.26 -6.77 10.41
C ALA A 238 -11.44 -7.86 11.11
N ALA A 239 -10.11 -7.72 11.20
CA ALA A 239 -9.21 -8.71 11.78
C ALA A 239 -9.50 -9.04 13.27
N ALA A 240 -9.96 -8.07 14.06
CA ALA A 240 -10.25 -8.25 15.48
C ALA A 240 -11.34 -9.30 15.75
N GLY A 241 -12.40 -9.33 14.93
CA GLY A 241 -13.55 -10.24 15.11
C GLY A 241 -13.23 -11.71 14.79
N ILE A 242 -12.07 -11.97 14.19
CA ILE A 242 -11.60 -13.29 13.77
C ILE A 242 -10.23 -13.66 14.37
N ALA A 243 -9.71 -12.87 15.31
CA ALA A 243 -8.39 -13.05 15.92
C ALA A 243 -8.18 -14.44 16.54
N GLN A 244 -9.25 -15.03 17.09
CA GLN A 244 -9.27 -16.38 17.68
C GLN A 244 -8.89 -17.49 16.69
N TYR A 245 -9.05 -17.27 15.39
CA TYR A 245 -8.73 -18.26 14.36
C TYR A 245 -7.25 -18.28 13.98
N SER A 246 -6.44 -17.26 14.32
CA SER A 246 -4.98 -17.27 14.15
C SER A 246 -4.29 -18.08 15.27
N ALA A 247 -3.50 -19.09 14.89
CA ALA A 247 -2.62 -19.86 15.80
C ALA A 247 -1.55 -20.64 15.00
N PRO A 248 -0.47 -21.14 15.63
CA PRO A 248 0.57 -21.90 14.94
C PRO A 248 0.01 -23.05 14.09
N GLY A 249 0.33 -23.03 12.79
CA GLY A 249 -0.20 -23.91 11.75
C GLY A 249 -1.13 -23.21 10.75
N GLY A 250 -1.76 -22.09 11.11
CA GLY A 250 -2.70 -21.36 10.24
C GLY A 250 -3.06 -19.96 10.72
N PHE A 251 -2.92 -18.95 9.86
CA PHE A 251 -3.15 -17.53 10.20
C PHE A 251 -4.15 -16.83 9.26
N ASN A 252 -4.93 -15.90 9.82
CA ASN A 252 -5.66 -14.92 9.02
C ASN A 252 -4.66 -14.07 8.22
N ASP A 253 -4.86 -13.97 6.91
CA ASP A 253 -4.05 -13.15 6.01
C ASP A 253 -4.79 -11.87 5.64
N LEU A 254 -4.24 -10.75 6.10
CA LEU A 254 -4.76 -9.40 5.88
C LEU A 254 -4.24 -8.80 4.56
N ASP A 255 -3.67 -9.62 3.67
CA ASP A 255 -3.13 -9.25 2.37
C ASP A 255 -1.79 -8.49 2.41
N MET A 256 -1.19 -8.36 1.23
CA MET A 256 0.16 -7.86 0.99
C MET A 256 0.35 -6.40 1.41
N MET A 257 1.53 -6.08 1.95
CA MET A 257 1.82 -4.76 2.50
C MET A 257 1.88 -3.67 1.41
N GLN A 258 1.21 -2.54 1.65
CA GLN A 258 1.23 -1.32 0.81
C GLN A 258 2.25 -0.26 1.29
N ILE A 259 3.19 -0.66 2.15
CA ILE A 259 4.28 0.21 2.64
C ILE A 259 5.16 0.65 1.45
N SER A 260 5.59 1.91 1.42
CA SER A 260 6.42 2.54 0.38
C SER A 260 5.81 2.59 -1.02
N ASN A 261 4.53 2.27 -1.21
CA ASN A 261 3.84 2.37 -2.50
C ASN A 261 3.25 3.76 -2.77
N GLY A 262 3.51 4.75 -1.90
CA GLY A 262 3.33 6.18 -2.19
C GLY A 262 1.94 6.78 -1.90
N ALA A 263 0.95 5.98 -1.49
CA ALA A 263 -0.36 6.51 -1.06
C ALA A 263 -0.52 6.64 0.47
N LEU A 264 0.30 5.91 1.24
CA LEU A 264 0.32 5.99 2.70
C LEU A 264 1.40 6.97 3.17
N ASN A 265 1.06 7.82 4.14
CA ASN A 265 2.05 8.64 4.85
C ASN A 265 2.74 7.82 5.97
N PRO A 266 3.86 8.30 6.56
CA PRO A 266 4.61 7.53 7.55
C PRO A 266 3.81 7.07 8.78
N ALA A 267 2.82 7.83 9.25
CA ALA A 267 1.94 7.41 10.35
C ALA A 267 1.00 6.27 9.93
N GLN A 268 0.46 6.36 8.71
CA GLN A 268 -0.35 5.31 8.11
C GLN A 268 0.46 4.02 7.87
N GLU A 269 1.72 4.14 7.44
CA GLU A 269 2.63 2.98 7.31
C GLU A 269 2.92 2.32 8.66
N ARG A 270 3.12 3.11 9.73
CA ARG A 270 3.28 2.58 11.11
C ARG A 270 2.02 1.88 11.60
N THR A 271 0.82 2.43 11.38
CA THR A 271 -0.41 1.72 11.75
C THR A 271 -0.64 0.48 10.91
N HIS A 272 -0.34 0.52 9.62
CA HIS A 272 -0.46 -0.65 8.72
C HIS A 272 0.47 -1.79 9.14
N MET A 273 1.77 -1.52 9.35
CA MET A 273 2.72 -2.51 9.88
C MET A 273 2.32 -2.98 11.28
N GLY A 274 1.90 -2.06 12.15
CA GLY A 274 1.53 -2.36 13.53
C GLY A 274 0.36 -3.32 13.63
N ILE A 275 -0.74 -3.05 12.91
CA ILE A 275 -1.92 -3.91 12.89
C ILE A 275 -1.62 -5.28 12.30
N TRP A 276 -0.91 -5.36 11.16
CA TRP A 276 -0.57 -6.64 10.54
C TRP A 276 0.34 -7.49 11.45
N ALA A 277 1.28 -6.84 12.15
CA ALA A 277 2.14 -7.50 13.13
C ALA A 277 1.36 -8.07 14.32
N ILE A 278 0.53 -7.26 14.99
CA ILE A 278 -0.22 -7.72 16.18
C ILE A 278 -1.36 -8.68 15.84
N ALA A 279 -1.98 -8.55 14.66
CA ALA A 279 -3.01 -9.47 14.17
C ALA A 279 -2.45 -10.83 13.69
N LYS A 280 -1.12 -11.02 13.71
CA LYS A 280 -0.42 -12.21 13.22
C LYS A 280 -0.69 -12.51 11.73
N SER A 281 -0.87 -11.47 10.92
CA SER A 281 -0.89 -11.63 9.46
C SER A 281 0.47 -12.13 8.98
N PRO A 282 0.55 -12.90 7.88
CA PRO A 282 1.73 -12.91 7.05
C PRO A 282 2.13 -11.46 6.71
N ILE A 283 3.42 -11.16 6.76
CA ILE A 283 3.97 -9.86 6.36
C ILE A 283 4.68 -10.08 5.02
N ILE A 284 3.87 -10.04 3.96
CA ILE A 284 4.32 -10.19 2.58
C ILE A 284 4.44 -8.79 1.97
N LEU A 285 5.67 -8.33 1.78
CA LEU A 285 6.00 -7.02 1.23
C LEU A 285 5.54 -6.92 -0.24
N GLY A 286 4.76 -5.88 -0.59
CA GLY A 286 4.29 -5.62 -1.95
C GLY A 286 4.89 -4.36 -2.58
N MET A 287 6.18 -4.07 -2.40
CA MET A 287 6.82 -2.82 -2.84
C MET A 287 8.08 -3.03 -3.68
N ASP A 288 8.43 -2.03 -4.50
CA ASP A 288 9.71 -2.02 -5.21
C ASP A 288 10.87 -1.73 -4.23
N LEU A 289 11.61 -2.79 -3.85
CA LEU A 289 12.76 -2.69 -2.95
C LEU A 289 13.95 -1.92 -3.56
N SER A 290 13.91 -1.55 -4.84
CA SER A 290 14.88 -0.61 -5.43
C SER A 290 14.53 0.86 -5.19
N LYS A 291 13.29 1.16 -4.80
CA LYS A 291 12.74 2.52 -4.60
C LYS A 291 12.29 2.79 -3.17
N ILE A 292 12.46 1.84 -2.26
CA ILE A 292 11.98 1.96 -0.87
C ILE A 292 12.66 3.10 -0.12
N SER A 293 11.86 3.95 0.55
CA SER A 293 12.37 5.05 1.35
C SER A 293 13.13 4.56 2.61
N ALA A 294 14.08 5.34 3.12
CA ALA A 294 14.80 5.00 4.35
C ALA A 294 13.85 4.85 5.57
N SER A 295 12.80 5.67 5.65
CA SER A 295 11.75 5.59 6.68
C SER A 295 10.93 4.31 6.57
N SER A 296 10.48 3.96 5.37
CA SER A 296 9.69 2.75 5.14
C SER A 296 10.53 1.48 5.34
N LEU A 297 11.82 1.54 4.96
CA LEU A 297 12.80 0.48 5.24
C LEU A 297 12.99 0.27 6.75
N ALA A 298 13.04 1.35 7.54
CA ALA A 298 13.13 1.25 9.00
C ALA A 298 11.87 0.58 9.63
N ILE A 299 10.68 0.84 9.08
CA ILE A 299 9.43 0.20 9.51
C ILE A 299 9.48 -1.32 9.24
N ILE A 300 9.82 -1.73 8.01
CA ILE A 300 9.89 -3.17 7.68
C ILE A 300 11.09 -3.89 8.30
N LYS A 301 12.10 -3.16 8.78
CA LYS A 301 13.24 -3.72 9.53
C LYS A 301 13.03 -3.71 11.05
N ASN A 302 11.86 -3.32 11.55
CA ASN A 302 11.60 -3.19 12.98
C ASN A 302 11.58 -4.56 13.67
N LYS A 303 12.71 -4.92 14.29
CA LYS A 303 12.91 -6.17 15.05
C LYS A 303 11.84 -6.41 16.12
N GLY A 304 11.31 -5.36 16.74
CA GLY A 304 10.29 -5.45 17.78
C GLY A 304 8.94 -5.91 17.24
N LEU A 305 8.46 -5.29 16.16
CA LEU A 305 7.22 -5.68 15.47
C LEU A 305 7.34 -7.07 14.85
N ILE A 306 8.49 -7.39 14.26
CA ILE A 306 8.76 -8.71 13.71
C ILE A 306 8.74 -9.78 14.82
N ALA A 307 9.40 -9.52 15.97
CA ALA A 307 9.36 -10.44 17.11
C ALA A 307 7.93 -10.60 17.68
N ILE A 308 7.11 -9.55 17.69
CA ILE A 308 5.69 -9.63 18.05
C ILE A 308 4.93 -10.51 17.06
N ASN A 309 5.09 -10.30 15.75
CA ASN A 309 4.45 -11.12 14.72
C ASN A 309 4.88 -12.59 14.81
N GLN A 310 6.18 -12.84 14.96
CA GLN A 310 6.82 -14.15 15.03
C GLN A 310 6.80 -14.80 16.43
N ASP A 311 6.17 -14.18 17.44
CA ASP A 311 6.08 -14.82 18.77
C ASP A 311 5.35 -16.17 18.68
N LYS A 312 6.00 -17.19 19.26
CA LYS A 312 5.67 -18.62 19.18
C LYS A 312 4.31 -19.00 19.76
N LEU A 313 3.65 -18.15 20.53
CA LEU A 313 2.28 -18.41 20.98
C LEU A 313 1.29 -18.29 19.82
N GLY A 314 1.65 -17.50 18.78
CA GLY A 314 0.89 -17.34 17.54
C GLY A 314 -0.51 -16.74 17.71
N LYS A 315 -0.86 -16.23 18.90
CA LYS A 315 -2.16 -15.61 19.18
C LYS A 315 -2.20 -14.18 18.65
N ALA A 316 -3.23 -13.88 17.87
CA ALA A 316 -3.48 -12.53 17.40
C ALA A 316 -4.04 -11.64 18.52
N ALA A 317 -3.66 -10.37 18.50
CA ALA A 317 -4.33 -9.34 19.27
C ALA A 317 -5.74 -9.07 18.72
N THR A 318 -6.63 -8.67 19.60
CA THR A 318 -7.98 -8.18 19.28
C THR A 318 -8.21 -6.84 19.96
N TYR A 319 -9.29 -6.13 19.60
CA TYR A 319 -9.68 -4.93 20.34
C TYR A 319 -10.21 -5.29 21.74
N PHE A 320 -10.10 -4.34 22.66
CA PHE A 320 -10.77 -4.39 23.96
C PHE A 320 -11.21 -2.98 24.34
N GLN A 321 -12.33 -2.83 25.03
CA GLN A 321 -12.86 -1.52 25.44
C GLN A 321 -12.44 -1.21 26.89
N PRO A 322 -11.54 -0.24 27.14
CA PRO A 322 -11.24 0.19 28.50
C PRO A 322 -12.47 0.88 29.14
N PRO A 323 -12.61 0.88 30.47
CA PRO A 323 -13.67 1.58 31.17
C PRO A 323 -13.80 3.05 30.75
N GLY A 324 -15.03 3.50 30.52
CA GLY A 324 -15.33 4.88 30.13
C GLY A 324 -14.92 5.26 28.70
N LYS A 325 -14.42 4.34 27.86
CA LYS A 325 -14.18 4.59 26.44
C LYS A 325 -15.42 4.23 25.59
N PRO A 326 -15.64 4.89 24.43
CA PRO A 326 -16.73 4.52 23.51
C PRO A 326 -16.65 3.07 23.06
N ALA A 327 -17.79 2.46 22.74
CA ALA A 327 -17.82 1.11 22.18
C ALA A 327 -17.20 1.05 20.76
N PRO A 328 -16.67 -0.10 20.32
CA PRO A 328 -16.21 -0.28 18.95
C PRO A 328 -17.30 -0.02 17.90
N VAL A 329 -16.93 0.70 16.83
CA VAL A 329 -17.81 0.99 15.69
C VAL A 329 -17.43 0.07 14.52
N SER A 330 -18.42 -0.59 13.94
CA SER A 330 -18.20 -1.50 12.79
C SER A 330 -17.54 -0.78 11.62
N GLY A 331 -16.55 -1.43 10.98
CA GLY A 331 -15.79 -0.87 9.86
C GLY A 331 -14.77 0.22 10.24
N GLN A 332 -14.61 0.53 11.54
CA GLN A 332 -13.58 1.46 12.02
C GLN A 332 -12.49 0.72 12.79
N LEU A 333 -11.25 1.18 12.67
CA LEU A 333 -10.15 0.61 13.46
C LEU A 333 -10.26 1.13 14.90
N TYR A 334 -10.53 0.23 15.86
CA TYR A 334 -10.71 0.62 17.25
C TYR A 334 -9.39 1.09 17.90
N PRO A 335 -9.38 2.08 18.81
CA PRO A 335 -8.12 2.64 19.30
C PRO A 335 -7.29 1.76 20.25
N TYR A 336 -7.87 0.70 20.84
CA TYR A 336 -7.23 -0.10 21.90
C TYR A 336 -7.21 -1.59 21.53
N TRP A 337 -6.00 -2.17 21.42
CA TRP A 337 -5.77 -3.57 21.06
C TRP A 337 -4.88 -4.27 22.08
N ALA A 338 -5.13 -5.55 22.36
CA ALA A 338 -4.29 -6.37 23.22
C ALA A 338 -4.24 -7.83 22.74
N GLY A 339 -3.09 -8.49 22.94
CA GLY A 339 -2.93 -9.91 22.64
C GLY A 339 -1.82 -10.55 23.50
N PRO A 340 -1.98 -11.80 23.96
CA PRO A 340 -0.94 -12.48 24.72
C PRO A 340 0.25 -12.84 23.81
N LEU A 341 1.45 -12.68 24.34
CA LEU A 341 2.72 -13.20 23.80
C LEU A 341 3.21 -14.34 24.69
N SER A 342 4.20 -15.11 24.24
CA SER A 342 4.75 -16.22 25.03
C SER A 342 5.51 -15.79 26.29
N ASP A 343 5.78 -14.49 26.47
CA ASP A 343 6.49 -13.89 27.60
C ASP A 343 5.95 -12.51 28.01
N GLY A 344 4.68 -12.20 27.69
CA GLY A 344 4.05 -10.92 28.04
C GLY A 344 2.72 -10.68 27.32
N VAL A 345 2.35 -9.42 27.15
CA VAL A 345 1.19 -8.96 26.38
C VAL A 345 1.64 -7.89 25.40
N VAL A 346 1.24 -7.96 24.13
CA VAL A 346 1.34 -6.81 23.21
C VAL A 346 0.11 -5.94 23.36
N VAL A 347 0.31 -4.63 23.39
CA VAL A 347 -0.73 -3.61 23.39
C VAL A 347 -0.52 -2.67 22.22
N GLY A 348 -1.59 -2.35 21.51
CA GLY A 348 -1.63 -1.38 20.43
C GLY A 348 -2.55 -0.22 20.77
N LEU A 349 -2.06 1.01 20.65
CA LEU A 349 -2.85 2.24 20.77
C LEU A 349 -2.80 2.99 19.44
N THR A 350 -3.95 3.22 18.80
CA THR A 350 -4.00 3.81 17.46
C THR A 350 -4.97 4.99 17.32
N ASN A 351 -4.48 6.06 16.71
CA ASN A 351 -5.22 7.25 16.32
C ASN A 351 -5.66 7.20 14.83
N ALA A 352 -5.94 5.98 14.33
CA ALA A 352 -6.29 5.69 12.95
C ALA A 352 -7.51 6.46 12.41
N MET A 353 -8.49 6.73 13.28
CA MET A 353 -9.73 7.44 12.94
C MET A 353 -9.71 8.92 13.35
N GLY A 354 -8.58 9.43 13.88
CA GLY A 354 -8.48 10.79 14.38
C GLY A 354 -8.68 11.86 13.32
N THR A 355 -9.18 13.02 13.74
CA THR A 355 -9.20 14.26 12.94
C THR A 355 -7.93 15.09 13.10
N GLY A 356 -7.15 14.83 14.17
CA GLY A 356 -5.89 15.50 14.49
C GLY A 356 -5.04 14.65 15.42
N ARG A 357 -4.02 15.27 16.04
CA ARG A 357 -3.18 14.65 17.08
C ARG A 357 -4.00 14.40 18.35
N GLN A 358 -3.78 13.26 19.00
CA GLN A 358 -4.50 12.85 20.21
C GLN A 358 -3.59 12.04 21.13
N THR A 359 -3.64 12.35 22.44
CA THR A 359 -3.08 11.48 23.47
C THR A 359 -4.04 10.32 23.77
N LEU A 360 -3.55 9.09 23.60
CA LEU A 360 -4.22 7.87 24.05
C LEU A 360 -3.52 7.33 25.31
N ALA A 361 -4.30 6.81 26.24
CA ALA A 361 -3.80 6.31 27.53
C ALA A 361 -4.58 5.07 27.96
N VAL A 362 -3.89 4.12 28.61
CA VAL A 362 -4.46 2.88 29.12
C VAL A 362 -3.87 2.51 30.48
N ASP A 363 -4.72 2.09 31.42
CA ASP A 363 -4.32 1.48 32.67
C ASP A 363 -4.14 -0.03 32.47
N PHE A 364 -3.03 -0.60 32.95
CA PHE A 364 -2.72 -2.02 32.76
C PHE A 364 -3.69 -2.97 33.49
N LYS A 365 -4.41 -2.49 34.50
CA LYS A 365 -5.51 -3.26 35.13
C LYS A 365 -6.68 -3.54 34.17
N ASP A 366 -6.85 -2.75 33.12
CA ASP A 366 -7.96 -2.85 32.16
C ASP A 366 -7.54 -3.53 30.85
N VAL A 367 -6.27 -3.90 30.70
CA VAL A 367 -5.73 -4.62 29.54
C VAL A 367 -5.95 -6.14 29.72
N PRO A 368 -6.62 -6.83 28.79
CA PRO A 368 -6.79 -8.28 28.86
C PRO A 368 -5.47 -9.05 29.00
N GLY A 369 -5.41 -9.98 29.95
CA GLY A 369 -4.20 -10.76 30.26
C GLY A 369 -3.23 -10.07 31.21
N LEU A 370 -3.42 -8.78 31.51
CA LEU A 370 -2.76 -8.08 32.59
C LEU A 370 -3.68 -8.00 33.83
N GLY A 371 -3.23 -7.31 34.86
CA GLY A 371 -3.97 -7.07 36.10
C GLY A 371 -3.38 -5.90 36.87
N ALA A 372 -3.99 -5.55 38.01
CA ALA A 372 -3.52 -4.46 38.84
C ALA A 372 -2.07 -4.68 39.32
N GLY A 373 -1.27 -3.60 39.33
CA GLY A 373 0.13 -3.60 39.71
C GLY A 373 1.01 -2.79 38.76
N THR A 374 2.30 -2.72 39.07
CA THR A 374 3.31 -2.12 38.20
C THR A 374 3.79 -3.13 37.17
N TRP A 375 3.89 -2.69 35.92
CA TRP A 375 4.41 -3.49 34.79
C TRP A 375 5.46 -2.69 34.03
N SER A 376 6.48 -3.39 33.53
CA SER A 376 7.45 -2.83 32.58
C SER A 376 6.94 -2.93 31.16
N TRP A 377 7.28 -1.94 30.33
CA TRP A 377 6.89 -1.87 28.93
C TRP A 377 7.99 -1.29 28.05
N THR A 378 7.96 -1.68 26.77
CA THR A 378 8.83 -1.18 25.70
C THR A 378 7.98 -0.91 24.47
N GLU A 379 8.08 0.29 23.89
CA GLU A 379 7.42 0.66 22.64
C GLU A 379 8.34 0.45 21.43
N MET A 380 7.79 -0.11 20.36
CA MET A 380 8.54 -0.72 19.27
C MET A 380 9.05 0.30 18.24
N TYR A 381 8.35 1.41 18.00
CA TYR A 381 8.76 2.43 17.03
C TYR A 381 9.82 3.40 17.57
N SER A 382 9.61 3.89 18.78
CA SER A 382 10.48 4.87 19.46
C SER A 382 11.57 4.23 20.31
N GLY A 383 11.46 2.93 20.63
CA GLY A 383 12.32 2.25 21.59
C GLY A 383 12.10 2.69 23.05
N ARG A 384 11.10 3.55 23.32
CA ARG A 384 10.84 4.10 24.66
C ARG A 384 10.45 2.99 25.63
N THR A 385 11.12 2.93 26.77
CA THR A 385 10.82 2.00 27.87
C THR A 385 10.24 2.73 29.07
N GLY A 386 9.51 2.02 29.93
CA GLY A 386 9.11 2.52 31.23
C GLY A 386 8.47 1.45 32.12
N SER A 387 8.13 1.84 33.34
CA SER A 387 7.43 1.00 34.32
C SER A 387 6.32 1.79 35.01
N GLY A 388 5.13 1.21 35.17
CA GLY A 388 4.02 1.90 35.83
C GLY A 388 2.74 1.06 35.92
N THR A 389 1.65 1.66 36.41
CA THR A 389 0.31 1.05 36.43
C THR A 389 -0.48 1.25 35.14
N GLY A 390 0.06 2.05 34.21
CA GLY A 390 -0.49 2.38 32.91
C GLY A 390 0.51 3.17 32.07
N VAL A 391 0.13 3.55 30.85
CA VAL A 391 0.97 4.32 29.92
C VAL A 391 0.13 5.19 28.98
N SER A 392 0.70 6.30 28.52
CA SER A 392 0.12 7.18 27.50
C SER A 392 1.11 7.51 26.38
N PHE A 393 0.56 7.75 25.19
CA PHE A 393 1.28 8.16 23.99
C PHE A 393 0.52 9.29 23.30
N ASP A 394 1.23 10.37 22.97
CA ASP A 394 0.73 11.44 22.11
C ASP A 394 0.95 11.03 20.65
N LEU A 395 -0.13 10.74 19.94
CA LEU A 395 -0.11 10.16 18.60
C LEU A 395 -0.59 11.18 17.57
N GLU A 396 0.17 11.37 16.50
CA GLU A 396 -0.32 12.15 15.36
C GLU A 396 -1.50 11.47 14.66
N ARG A 397 -2.14 12.20 13.74
CA ARG A 397 -3.28 11.66 13.00
C ARG A 397 -2.86 10.41 12.22
N TYR A 398 -3.67 9.36 12.30
CA TYR A 398 -3.45 8.04 11.68
C TYR A 398 -2.38 7.15 12.34
N ASP A 399 -1.68 7.60 13.39
CA ASP A 399 -0.52 6.88 13.93
C ASP A 399 -0.88 5.79 14.94
N MET A 400 0.10 4.95 15.30
CA MET A 400 -0.03 3.87 16.26
C MET A 400 1.25 3.67 17.08
N ALA A 401 1.10 3.60 18.41
CA ALA A 401 2.10 3.01 19.28
C ALA A 401 1.84 1.50 19.41
N VAL A 402 2.90 0.69 19.28
CA VAL A 402 2.85 -0.74 19.58
C VAL A 402 3.87 -1.02 20.67
N PHE A 403 3.44 -1.56 21.80
CA PHE A 403 4.34 -1.84 22.92
C PHE A 403 4.09 -3.21 23.52
N LYS A 404 5.17 -3.83 24.00
CA LYS A 404 5.12 -5.06 24.79
C LYS A 404 5.10 -4.68 26.27
N VAL A 405 4.27 -5.35 27.05
CA VAL A 405 4.15 -5.24 28.50
C VAL A 405 4.50 -6.59 29.12
N SER A 406 5.34 -6.59 30.15
CA SER A 406 5.76 -7.78 30.89
C SER A 406 5.99 -7.45 32.37
N ARG A 407 5.92 -8.46 33.25
CA ARG A 407 6.36 -8.26 34.64
C ARG A 407 7.87 -8.03 34.66
N ASP A 408 8.32 -7.24 35.63
CA ASP A 408 9.75 -7.07 35.87
C ASP A 408 10.40 -8.44 36.15
N VAL A 409 11.37 -8.81 35.32
CA VAL A 409 12.56 -9.48 35.82
C VAL A 409 13.54 -8.35 36.12
N PRO A 410 13.84 -8.04 37.40
CA PRO A 410 14.82 -7.00 37.70
C PRO A 410 16.18 -7.43 37.14
N CYS A 411 16.68 -6.75 36.10
CA CYS A 411 18.11 -6.78 35.78
C CYS A 411 18.81 -6.16 37.00
N GLY A 412 19.33 -7.02 37.88
CA GLY A 412 19.77 -6.64 39.22
C GLY A 412 20.80 -5.51 39.18
N ARG A 413 20.53 -4.44 39.95
CA ARG A 413 21.51 -3.38 40.20
C ARG A 413 22.70 -4.02 40.92
N LEU A 414 23.84 -4.16 40.24
CA LEU A 414 25.07 -4.64 40.84
C LEU A 414 25.61 -3.57 41.80
N GLU A 415 25.13 -3.60 43.04
CA GLU A 415 25.86 -2.99 44.15
C GLU A 415 27.13 -3.81 44.39
N LYS A 416 28.26 -3.10 44.50
CA LYS A 416 29.58 -3.69 44.74
C LYS A 416 29.56 -4.44 46.09
N ARG A 417 29.53 -5.77 46.06
CA ARG A 417 30.03 -6.59 47.16
C ARG A 417 31.41 -7.11 46.80
N GLU A 418 32.41 -6.67 47.57
CA GLU A 418 33.74 -7.27 47.55
C GLU A 418 33.71 -8.57 48.37
N ALA A 419 33.99 -9.72 47.74
CA ALA A 419 34.66 -10.87 48.37
C ALA A 419 34.81 -12.10 47.43
N ALA A 420 35.98 -12.72 47.50
CA ALA A 420 36.25 -14.16 47.37
C ALA A 420 35.80 -14.95 46.11
N SER A 421 36.78 -15.10 45.21
CA SER A 421 37.13 -16.35 44.49
C SER A 421 36.25 -17.61 44.66
N THR A 422 35.54 -18.02 43.60
CA THR A 422 35.57 -19.40 43.03
C THR A 422 34.75 -19.45 41.74
N TRP A 423 35.32 -19.93 40.64
CA TRP A 423 34.56 -20.20 39.42
C TRP A 423 34.03 -21.64 39.43
N ARG A 424 32.71 -21.82 39.55
CA ARG A 424 32.02 -23.02 39.07
C ARG A 424 31.19 -22.64 37.85
N VAL A 425 31.37 -23.35 36.74
CA VAL A 425 30.47 -23.25 35.58
C VAL A 425 29.19 -24.02 35.91
N GLY A 426 28.23 -23.31 36.51
CA GLY A 426 26.83 -23.74 36.58
C GLY A 426 26.05 -23.07 35.44
N SER A 427 25.35 -23.86 34.64
CA SER A 427 24.55 -23.37 33.51
C SER A 427 23.37 -22.50 33.99
N VAL A 428 23.45 -21.19 33.78
CA VAL A 428 22.34 -20.25 33.95
C VAL A 428 21.67 -20.05 32.58
N PRO A 429 20.32 -20.06 32.47
CA PRO A 429 19.66 -19.89 31.19
C PRO A 429 19.75 -18.44 30.69
N GLU A 430 20.27 -18.24 29.49
CA GLU A 430 20.30 -16.93 28.82
C GLU A 430 18.88 -16.45 28.49
N LYS A 431 18.31 -15.60 29.37
CA LYS A 431 17.17 -14.75 29.03
C LYS A 431 17.24 -13.40 29.75
N GLY A 432 17.17 -12.32 28.97
CA GLY A 432 16.38 -11.16 29.38
C GLY A 432 17.09 -9.88 29.84
N CYS A 433 18.32 -9.57 29.43
CA CYS A 433 18.81 -8.17 29.46
C CYS A 433 19.58 -7.87 28.15
N GLY A 434 18.95 -7.16 27.21
CA GLY A 434 19.55 -6.83 25.91
C GLY A 434 20.45 -5.61 25.98
N TRP A 435 21.77 -5.81 25.94
CA TRP A 435 22.75 -4.74 25.67
C TRP A 435 23.03 -4.64 24.16
N PRO A 436 23.46 -3.47 23.64
CA PRO A 436 23.76 -3.31 22.22
C PRO A 436 24.93 -4.21 21.81
N TRP A 437 24.71 -4.98 20.74
CA TRP A 437 25.65 -5.97 20.23
C TRP A 437 26.84 -5.29 19.53
N TRP A 438 27.96 -5.14 20.24
CA TRP A 438 29.28 -4.94 19.64
C TRP A 438 29.96 -6.30 19.47
N LEU A 439 29.63 -7.00 18.38
CA LEU A 439 30.29 -8.25 18.02
C LEU A 439 31.65 -7.96 17.36
N CYS A 440 32.72 -8.00 18.17
CA CYS A 440 34.07 -8.17 17.64
C CYS A 440 34.19 -9.59 17.07
N SER A 441 34.16 -9.73 15.74
CA SER A 441 34.47 -10.98 15.07
C SER A 441 35.98 -11.19 15.01
N PHE A 442 36.52 -12.10 15.82
CA PHE A 442 37.89 -12.57 15.68
C PHE A 442 37.97 -13.65 14.61
N TYR A 443 38.70 -13.39 13.52
CA TYR A 443 39.13 -14.42 12.58
C TYR A 443 40.61 -14.75 12.82
N THR A 444 40.92 -16.03 13.03
CA THR A 444 42.28 -16.54 13.03
C THR A 444 42.59 -17.19 11.69
N ASP A 445 43.27 -16.47 10.79
CA ASP A 445 44.06 -17.13 9.74
C ASP A 445 45.36 -17.69 10.35
N ARG A 446 45.94 -18.73 9.76
CA ARG A 446 47.08 -19.53 10.25
C ARG A 446 48.43 -18.79 10.28
N ARG A 447 48.44 -17.46 10.39
CA ARG A 447 49.66 -16.62 10.35
C ARG A 447 49.72 -15.48 11.38
N ASN A 448 48.91 -15.49 12.45
CA ASN A 448 49.09 -14.67 13.66
C ASN A 448 49.39 -13.17 13.44
N TYR A 449 48.55 -12.47 12.67
CA TYR A 449 48.52 -11.00 12.66
C TYR A 449 47.11 -10.49 12.94
N LEU A 450 47.02 -9.49 13.81
CA LEU A 450 45.76 -8.84 14.22
C LEU A 450 45.61 -7.50 13.47
N SER A 451 44.55 -7.35 12.69
CA SER A 451 44.21 -6.09 12.03
C SER A 451 42.76 -5.70 12.31
N VAL A 452 42.54 -4.46 12.76
CA VAL A 452 41.21 -3.90 13.03
C VAL A 452 40.94 -2.80 12.01
N THR A 453 39.83 -2.92 11.27
CA THR A 453 39.30 -1.87 10.39
C THR A 453 37.97 -1.37 10.92
N TRP A 454 37.85 -0.05 11.08
CA TRP A 454 36.60 0.62 11.42
C TRP A 454 35.89 1.06 10.13
N SER A 455 34.57 0.95 10.10
CA SER A 455 33.73 1.71 9.16
C SER A 455 32.85 2.66 9.97
N ASP A 456 33.05 3.95 9.81
CA ASP A 456 32.03 4.97 10.09
C ASP A 456 32.42 6.26 9.36
N ASP A 457 31.63 6.64 8.36
CA ASP A 457 31.56 8.02 7.91
C ASP A 457 30.67 8.78 8.88
N HIS A 458 31.26 9.58 9.78
CA HIS A 458 30.93 11.00 9.91
C HIS A 458 31.77 11.67 11.03
N ILE A 459 32.39 12.79 10.69
CA ILE A 459 33.26 13.58 11.56
C ILE A 459 32.41 14.45 12.50
N ILE A 460 32.59 14.29 13.81
CA ILE A 460 32.35 15.37 14.79
C ILE A 460 33.59 15.50 15.67
N SER A 461 34.20 16.69 15.64
CA SER A 461 35.40 17.02 16.40
C SER A 461 35.07 17.37 17.86
N GLY A 462 35.65 16.65 18.82
CA GLY A 462 35.50 16.93 20.26
C GLY A 462 36.72 16.46 21.05
N VAL A 463 37.69 17.35 21.28
CA VAL A 463 38.94 17.00 21.96
C VAL A 463 38.78 17.08 23.48
N LEU A 464 38.86 15.93 24.16
CA LEU A 464 39.10 15.86 25.61
C LEU A 464 40.39 15.07 25.87
N ARG A 465 41.50 15.81 26.03
CA ARG A 465 42.81 15.24 26.40
C ARG A 465 42.87 14.97 27.90
N LYS A 466 43.37 13.80 28.29
CA LYS A 466 44.07 13.65 29.59
C LYS A 466 45.50 13.15 29.36
N LYS A 467 46.45 13.89 29.92
CA LYS A 467 47.92 13.69 29.79
C LYS A 467 48.38 12.42 30.49
N ILE A 468 49.32 11.71 29.86
CA ILE A 468 50.41 10.99 30.55
C ILE A 468 51.73 11.50 29.91
N PRO A 469 52.83 11.73 30.66
CA PRO A 469 53.97 12.53 30.18
C PRO A 469 55.23 11.73 29.83
N GLY A 470 56.01 12.24 28.86
CA GLY A 470 57.31 11.72 28.44
C GLY A 470 57.24 10.90 27.14
N SER A 471 58.08 11.13 26.11
CA SER A 471 59.15 12.12 25.97
C SER A 471 59.52 12.40 24.49
N LYS A 472 59.60 13.71 24.15
CA LYS A 472 60.49 14.36 23.15
C LYS A 472 60.50 13.95 21.65
N LEU A 473 60.32 15.00 20.81
CA LEU A 473 60.93 15.28 19.49
C LEU A 473 60.34 14.64 18.19
N PHE A 474 59.36 15.37 17.62
CA PHE A 474 59.30 15.97 16.25
C PHE A 474 60.57 15.92 15.33
N PRO A 475 60.49 16.22 13.99
CA PRO A 475 59.31 16.37 13.09
C PRO A 475 59.47 15.91 11.58
N TRP A 476 58.37 16.10 10.81
CA TRP A 476 58.25 16.30 9.33
C TRP A 476 58.32 15.13 8.30
N LEU A 477 57.17 15.02 7.57
CA LEU A 477 56.96 14.68 6.15
C LEU A 477 57.96 15.37 5.16
N PRO A 478 58.06 15.07 3.82
CA PRO A 478 56.94 14.67 2.92
C PRO A 478 57.20 13.85 1.60
N LEU A 479 56.10 13.53 0.89
CA LEU A 479 55.85 13.56 -0.59
C LEU A 479 56.37 12.48 -1.61
N LYS A 480 55.41 12.07 -2.47
CA LYS A 480 55.44 11.82 -3.96
C LYS A 480 55.88 10.48 -4.59
N LEU A 481 54.86 9.81 -5.18
CA LEU A 481 54.70 9.29 -6.57
C LEU A 481 55.71 9.75 -7.67
N PRO A 482 55.72 9.18 -8.91
CA PRO A 482 55.31 7.84 -9.41
C PRO A 482 56.34 7.23 -10.43
N LEU A 483 56.10 6.04 -11.02
CA LEU A 483 56.19 5.81 -12.49
C LEU A 483 55.67 4.43 -12.97
N LEU A 484 55.59 4.27 -14.29
CA LEU A 484 54.94 3.22 -15.09
C LEU A 484 55.86 2.77 -16.23
N ILE A 485 55.99 1.46 -16.51
CA ILE A 485 56.62 0.88 -17.73
C ILE A 485 55.79 -0.35 -18.19
N VAL A 486 55.86 -0.66 -19.50
CA VAL A 486 54.92 -1.46 -20.31
C VAL A 486 55.61 -2.72 -20.91
N MET A 487 54.87 -3.55 -21.68
CA MET A 487 55.29 -4.56 -22.69
C MET A 487 55.56 -6.02 -22.19
N ASP A 488 55.24 -7.11 -22.92
CA ASP A 488 54.43 -7.33 -24.16
C ASP A 488 53.93 -8.83 -24.25
N GLN A 489 53.22 -9.18 -25.34
CA GLN A 489 52.48 -10.43 -25.67
C GLN A 489 53.29 -11.74 -25.84
N GLN A 490 52.63 -12.92 -25.71
CA GLN A 490 52.24 -13.81 -26.85
C GLN A 490 51.54 -15.14 -26.44
N LEU A 491 50.87 -15.78 -27.41
CA LEU A 491 49.98 -16.97 -27.40
C LEU A 491 50.58 -18.09 -28.32
N PRO A 492 49.93 -19.23 -28.69
CA PRO A 492 49.08 -20.23 -27.98
C PRO A 492 49.36 -21.74 -28.35
N LEU A 493 48.69 -22.69 -27.63
CA LEU A 493 48.03 -23.98 -28.06
C LEU A 493 48.69 -25.00 -29.05
N PRO A 494 48.45 -26.34 -28.91
CA PRO A 494 47.26 -27.00 -29.52
C PRO A 494 46.63 -28.20 -28.74
N GLN A 495 45.59 -28.82 -29.35
CA GLN A 495 44.57 -29.73 -28.76
C GLN A 495 44.77 -31.23 -29.07
N SER A 496 44.07 -32.13 -28.34
CA SER A 496 43.04 -33.08 -28.87
C SER A 496 42.62 -34.16 -27.83
N LYS A 497 41.33 -34.27 -27.47
CA LYS A 497 40.27 -35.22 -27.92
C LYS A 497 40.26 -36.65 -27.33
N SER A 498 39.14 -37.01 -26.69
CA SER A 498 38.31 -38.25 -26.85
C SER A 498 37.80 -38.89 -25.53
N VAL A 499 36.64 -39.57 -25.64
CA VAL A 499 35.76 -40.22 -24.63
C VAL A 499 35.14 -41.40 -25.41
N PRO A 500 34.98 -42.66 -24.92
CA PRO A 500 33.89 -43.01 -23.97
C PRO A 500 33.97 -44.32 -23.12
N GLN A 501 32.88 -44.56 -22.36
CA GLN A 501 32.32 -45.84 -21.82
C GLN A 501 32.69 -46.36 -20.40
N ILE A 502 31.66 -46.37 -19.53
CA ILE A 502 31.09 -47.47 -18.70
C ILE A 502 32.03 -48.42 -17.91
N GLU A 503 31.88 -48.46 -16.58
CA GLU A 503 31.51 -49.68 -15.80
C GLU A 503 31.06 -49.40 -14.34
N GLN A 504 30.25 -50.33 -13.80
CA GLN A 504 29.82 -50.57 -12.40
C GLN A 504 29.98 -52.11 -12.17
N PRO A 505 29.93 -52.75 -10.96
CA PRO A 505 29.12 -52.38 -9.76
C PRO A 505 29.68 -52.82 -8.35
N ARG A 506 28.81 -52.78 -7.31
CA ARG A 506 28.82 -53.55 -6.02
C ARG A 506 29.87 -53.18 -4.93
N SER A 507 29.67 -53.40 -3.62
CA SER A 507 28.51 -53.85 -2.80
C SER A 507 28.74 -53.62 -1.27
N GLU A 508 27.66 -53.64 -0.47
CA GLU A 508 27.56 -54.10 0.95
C GLU A 508 28.43 -53.40 2.04
N SER A 509 27.91 -52.73 3.09
CA SER A 509 26.99 -53.09 4.20
C SER A 509 27.68 -53.69 5.45
N LEU A 510 27.51 -53.08 6.63
CA LEU A 510 27.09 -53.77 7.88
C LEU A 510 26.75 -52.78 9.01
N LEU A 511 25.90 -53.21 9.96
CA LEU A 511 25.70 -52.58 11.28
C LEU A 511 26.67 -53.20 12.31
N VAL A 512 26.86 -52.55 13.48
CA VAL A 512 26.44 -53.08 14.82
C VAL A 512 27.02 -52.25 16.00
N THR A 513 26.19 -52.18 17.03
CA THR A 513 26.14 -51.40 18.29
C THR A 513 27.27 -51.47 19.35
N LYS A 514 27.45 -50.35 20.08
CA LYS A 514 27.56 -50.20 21.58
C LYS A 514 28.78 -50.86 22.33
N PRO A 515 28.95 -50.72 23.68
CA PRO A 515 29.59 -49.56 24.36
C PRO A 515 30.55 -49.95 25.53
N LEU A 516 31.11 -49.01 26.33
CA LEU A 516 31.12 -49.02 27.82
C LEU A 516 31.83 -47.78 28.43
N ALA A 517 31.92 -47.72 29.77
CA ALA A 517 32.33 -46.54 30.57
C ALA A 517 33.18 -46.91 31.82
N HIS A 518 33.61 -45.86 32.54
CA HIS A 518 34.21 -45.81 33.90
C HIS A 518 35.69 -46.22 34.08
N GLU A 519 36.46 -45.35 34.77
CA GLU A 519 36.90 -45.60 36.16
C GLU A 519 37.38 -44.31 36.88
N ILE A 520 37.64 -44.42 38.20
CA ILE A 520 37.94 -43.35 39.16
C ILE A 520 39.30 -43.63 39.83
N ALA A 521 40.09 -42.60 40.17
CA ALA A 521 41.17 -42.72 41.16
C ALA A 521 41.42 -41.42 41.96
N THR A 522 41.81 -41.58 43.22
CA THR A 522 41.95 -40.56 44.28
C THR A 522 43.42 -40.44 44.71
N LEU A 523 43.87 -39.28 45.26
CA LEU A 523 44.81 -39.18 46.41
C LEU A 523 45.14 -37.71 46.80
N ASP A 524 45.93 -37.52 47.86
CA ASP A 524 45.63 -36.57 48.95
C ASP A 524 46.82 -35.68 49.42
N ALA A 525 46.48 -34.62 50.18
CA ALA A 525 47.24 -33.87 51.20
C ALA A 525 48.61 -33.17 50.94
N ILE A 526 48.77 -31.91 51.43
CA ILE A 526 49.56 -31.52 52.65
C ILE A 526 49.59 -29.97 52.89
N LEU A 527 49.67 -29.63 54.18
CA LEU A 527 49.58 -28.36 54.94
C LEU A 527 50.46 -27.13 54.55
N GLY A 528 50.05 -25.94 55.02
CA GLY A 528 50.87 -24.70 55.15
C GLY A 528 50.15 -23.57 55.94
N ASP A 529 50.83 -22.91 56.88
CA ASP A 529 50.26 -22.10 57.99
C ASP A 529 50.62 -20.58 57.91
N ARG A 530 49.73 -19.66 58.33
CA ARG A 530 49.95 -18.60 59.37
C ARG A 530 49.05 -17.31 59.40
N THR A 531 48.39 -17.17 60.56
CA THR A 531 48.26 -15.97 61.46
C THR A 531 47.33 -14.74 61.21
N HIS A 532 46.49 -14.50 62.25
CA HIS A 532 46.01 -13.22 62.85
C HIS A 532 45.02 -12.31 62.07
N ALA A 533 44.01 -11.65 62.69
CA ALA A 533 43.56 -11.59 64.09
C ALA A 533 42.02 -11.31 64.21
N GLN A 534 41.45 -11.54 65.41
CA GLN A 534 40.10 -11.11 65.85
C GLN A 534 40.14 -9.68 66.46
N PRO A 535 38.99 -9.02 66.69
CA PRO A 535 38.40 -9.09 68.04
C PRO A 535 36.88 -9.35 68.10
N GLU A 536 36.44 -9.84 69.27
CA GLU A 536 35.06 -10.27 69.62
C GLU A 536 34.26 -9.22 70.44
N PHE A 537 33.07 -9.65 70.95
CA PHE A 537 32.20 -9.07 72.01
C PHE A 537 31.24 -7.92 71.59
N CYS A 538 30.03 -7.73 72.17
CA CYS A 538 29.22 -8.40 73.23
C CYS A 538 27.71 -8.10 72.93
N LEU A 539 26.68 -8.97 73.06
CA LEU A 539 26.02 -9.65 74.22
C LEU A 539 24.89 -8.83 74.94
N VAL A 540 23.72 -9.47 75.15
CA VAL A 540 22.54 -9.10 76.02
C VAL A 540 21.66 -7.90 75.57
N GLY A 541 20.32 -7.86 75.70
CA GLY A 541 19.28 -8.85 76.06
C GLY A 541 17.97 -8.22 76.61
N LEU A 542 16.84 -8.94 76.55
CA LEU A 542 15.50 -8.67 77.19
C LEU A 542 14.71 -7.41 76.73
N GLY A 543 13.37 -7.41 76.63
CA GLY A 543 12.36 -8.47 76.70
C GLY A 543 10.90 -7.95 76.77
N LEU A 544 9.91 -8.82 76.48
CA LEU A 544 8.44 -8.71 76.74
C LEU A 544 7.67 -7.62 75.95
N SER A 545 6.41 -7.79 75.51
CA SER A 545 5.30 -8.71 75.88
C SER A 545 4.39 -9.11 74.68
N GLY A 546 3.66 -10.24 74.79
CA GLY A 546 2.57 -10.66 73.86
C GLY A 546 1.18 -10.55 74.53
N PRO A 547 0.19 -11.46 74.33
CA PRO A 547 -0.08 -12.48 73.29
C PRO A 547 -1.57 -12.34 72.80
N PRO A 548 -2.38 -13.35 72.37
CA PRO A 548 -2.17 -14.76 71.90
C PRO A 548 -2.73 -14.99 70.45
N LEU A 549 -2.67 -16.14 69.76
CA LEU A 549 -3.16 -17.51 70.07
C LEU A 549 -2.56 -18.59 69.12
N THR A 550 -2.00 -19.65 69.74
CA THR A 550 -1.99 -21.09 69.36
C THR A 550 -1.83 -21.58 67.90
N TRP A 551 -0.73 -22.32 67.69
CA TRP A 551 -0.62 -23.48 66.78
C TRP A 551 -0.69 -24.82 67.57
N ARG A 552 -1.25 -25.89 66.98
CA ARG A 552 -0.88 -27.34 67.14
C ARG A 552 -1.36 -28.07 65.86
N MET A 553 -0.65 -28.97 65.15
CA MET A 553 0.37 -30.00 65.41
C MET A 553 -0.19 -31.41 65.69
N GLY A 554 0.31 -32.43 64.95
CA GLY A 554 -0.09 -33.86 64.97
C GLY A 554 -0.68 -34.29 63.61
N ILE A 555 -0.03 -35.10 62.75
CA ILE A 555 0.50 -36.49 62.86
C ILE A 555 -0.61 -37.54 63.03
N PHE A 556 -0.79 -38.39 62.01
CA PHE A 556 -1.23 -39.81 61.95
C PHE A 556 -1.59 -40.07 60.45
N GLY A 557 -1.28 -41.16 59.76
CA GLY A 557 -0.70 -42.44 60.17
C GLY A 557 -1.76 -43.54 60.16
N SER A 558 -1.87 -44.33 59.07
CA SER A 558 -2.51 -45.67 59.02
C SER A 558 -2.33 -46.37 57.66
N TRP A 559 -1.76 -47.59 57.70
CA TRP A 559 -2.07 -48.67 56.75
C TRP A 559 -3.37 -49.36 57.17
N PHE A 560 -4.11 -50.02 56.27
CA PHE A 560 -4.29 -51.48 56.28
C PHE A 560 -5.10 -52.03 55.08
N ALA A 561 -4.92 -53.33 54.86
CA ALA A 561 -5.43 -54.25 53.84
C ALA A 561 -6.81 -54.01 53.19
N GLY A 562 -6.94 -54.41 51.92
CA GLY A 562 -8.21 -54.60 51.23
C GLY A 562 -8.66 -56.07 51.17
N ASN A 563 -9.73 -56.36 50.44
CA ASN A 563 -9.98 -57.67 49.81
C ASN A 563 -11.13 -57.63 48.78
N VAL A 564 -10.91 -58.35 47.67
CA VAL A 564 -11.88 -59.12 46.87
C VAL A 564 -13.30 -58.58 46.62
N MET A 565 -13.64 -58.32 45.35
CA MET A 565 -14.85 -58.90 44.74
C MET A 565 -14.82 -58.95 43.21
N VAL A 566 -15.05 -60.15 42.66
CA VAL A 566 -15.38 -60.46 41.26
C VAL A 566 -16.55 -61.44 41.29
N TRP A 567 -17.70 -61.10 40.68
CA TRP A 567 -18.77 -62.01 40.22
C TRP A 567 -19.67 -61.17 39.27
N HIS A 568 -19.57 -61.25 37.94
CA HIS A 568 -20.10 -62.25 36.97
C HIS A 568 -21.63 -62.38 36.88
N TRP A 569 -22.18 -62.09 35.68
CA TRP A 569 -23.32 -62.67 34.92
C TRP A 569 -23.34 -61.91 33.57
N CYS A 570 -22.94 -62.36 32.36
CA CYS A 570 -23.11 -63.57 31.51
C CYS A 570 -24.31 -63.56 30.53
N LEU A 571 -23.99 -63.83 29.23
CA LEU A 571 -24.77 -64.02 27.96
C LEU A 571 -24.57 -62.86 26.94
N GLY A 572 -24.53 -63.01 25.61
CA GLY A 572 -24.66 -64.14 24.66
C GLY A 572 -25.43 -63.69 23.40
N LEU A 573 -25.08 -63.96 22.13
CA LEU A 573 -24.03 -64.78 21.50
C LEU A 573 -23.61 -64.24 20.08
N LEU A 574 -22.61 -64.89 19.47
CA LEU A 574 -22.11 -64.84 18.08
C LEU A 574 -23.15 -65.01 16.93
N GLY A 575 -22.84 -64.57 15.70
CA GLY A 575 -23.47 -65.17 14.48
C GLY A 575 -23.46 -64.44 13.11
N LEU A 576 -22.38 -64.59 12.33
CA LEU A 576 -22.32 -64.89 10.86
C LEU A 576 -23.13 -64.16 9.75
N GLN A 577 -22.41 -63.87 8.63
CA GLN A 577 -22.81 -63.95 7.19
C GLN A 577 -23.88 -62.98 6.62
N ARG A 578 -24.07 -62.81 5.29
CA ARG A 578 -23.20 -62.76 4.06
C ARG A 578 -24.14 -62.51 2.86
N ASP A 579 -23.72 -61.73 1.85
CA ASP A 579 -24.44 -61.53 0.56
C ASP A 579 -25.87 -60.91 0.70
N GLY A 580 -26.60 -60.46 -0.32
CA GLY A 580 -26.35 -60.36 -1.76
C GLY A 580 -27.44 -59.48 -2.46
N ILE A 581 -27.21 -59.18 -3.74
CA ILE A 581 -27.99 -58.29 -4.64
C ILE A 581 -29.34 -58.91 -5.08
N GLU A 582 -30.42 -58.12 -5.32
CA GLU A 582 -31.06 -57.84 -6.66
C GLU A 582 -32.59 -57.44 -6.72
N LYS A 583 -32.95 -56.67 -7.79
CA LYS A 583 -34.24 -56.61 -8.57
C LYS A 583 -35.54 -56.10 -7.88
N GLN A 584 -36.37 -55.19 -8.43
CA GLN A 584 -36.87 -54.89 -9.80
C GLN A 584 -37.40 -53.42 -9.88
N ARG A 585 -38.00 -52.88 -10.97
CA ARG A 585 -37.67 -52.67 -12.41
C ARG A 585 -38.96 -52.20 -13.13
N LYS A 586 -38.93 -51.03 -13.84
CA LYS A 586 -39.93 -50.49 -14.82
C LYS A 586 -41.28 -50.01 -14.25
N ALA A 587 -41.86 -48.87 -14.66
CA ALA A 587 -42.24 -48.53 -16.04
C ALA A 587 -42.22 -47.02 -16.42
N MET A 588 -42.37 -46.77 -17.73
CA MET A 588 -42.54 -45.49 -18.46
C MET A 588 -43.88 -45.57 -19.25
N PRO A 589 -44.47 -44.52 -19.90
CA PRO A 589 -43.79 -43.50 -20.71
C PRO A 589 -44.41 -42.07 -20.81
N ASN A 590 -43.70 -41.25 -21.61
CA ASN A 590 -43.98 -39.90 -22.15
C ASN A 590 -45.40 -39.62 -22.70
N MET A 591 -45.74 -38.32 -22.84
CA MET A 591 -46.14 -37.70 -24.13
C MET A 591 -46.07 -36.16 -24.08
N LEU A 592 -45.97 -35.53 -25.26
CA LEU A 592 -45.89 -34.06 -25.46
C LEU A 592 -47.29 -33.43 -25.61
N GLY A 593 -47.40 -32.11 -25.38
CA GLY A 593 -48.06 -31.24 -26.37
C GLY A 593 -49.24 -30.35 -25.97
N VAL A 594 -48.99 -29.03 -26.01
CA VAL A 594 -49.79 -27.98 -26.73
C VAL A 594 -51.26 -27.71 -26.35
N HIS A 595 -51.59 -26.39 -26.23
CA HIS A 595 -52.92 -25.73 -26.22
C HIS A 595 -53.78 -25.86 -24.94
N LYS A 596 -54.73 -24.95 -24.61
CA LYS A 596 -54.93 -23.50 -24.87
C LYS A 596 -56.14 -23.02 -24.02
N THR A 597 -56.22 -21.73 -23.69
CA THR A 597 -57.44 -20.95 -23.35
C THR A 597 -58.15 -21.12 -21.99
N MET A 598 -57.98 -20.10 -21.13
CA MET A 598 -59.02 -19.25 -20.49
C MET A 598 -60.28 -19.86 -19.86
N LYS A 599 -60.52 -19.48 -18.59
CA LYS A 599 -61.55 -18.46 -18.27
C LYS A 599 -61.37 -17.89 -16.86
N ASP A 600 -60.80 -16.68 -16.79
CA ASP A 600 -60.89 -15.81 -15.61
C ASP A 600 -62.27 -15.14 -15.53
N ILE A 601 -62.73 -14.81 -14.32
CA ILE A 601 -63.76 -13.79 -14.11
C ILE A 601 -63.21 -12.71 -13.18
N VAL A 602 -63.43 -11.47 -13.63
CA VAL A 602 -62.77 -10.21 -13.27
C VAL A 602 -63.55 -9.49 -12.12
N PRO A 603 -63.30 -8.21 -11.71
CA PRO A 603 -62.77 -7.95 -10.36
C PRO A 603 -63.53 -6.86 -9.56
N ALA A 604 -63.02 -6.54 -8.36
CA ALA A 604 -63.15 -5.24 -7.68
C ALA A 604 -62.16 -5.18 -6.50
N ALA A 605 -61.53 -4.06 -6.11
CA ALA A 605 -61.30 -2.78 -6.77
C ALA A 605 -60.03 -2.14 -6.18
N SER A 606 -59.29 -1.37 -6.97
CA SER A 606 -58.17 -0.54 -6.50
C SER A 606 -58.25 0.84 -7.16
N VAL A 607 -58.14 1.90 -6.36
CA VAL A 607 -58.38 3.28 -6.77
C VAL A 607 -57.09 3.94 -7.27
N ALA A 608 -57.20 4.72 -8.37
CA ALA A 608 -56.11 5.49 -9.01
C ALA A 608 -55.80 6.80 -8.22
N PHE A 609 -54.85 7.67 -8.58
CA PHE A 609 -54.61 8.39 -9.85
C PHE A 609 -53.08 8.64 -10.01
N GLU A 610 -52.42 8.51 -11.17
CA GLU A 610 -52.57 9.19 -12.48
C GLU A 610 -52.33 10.72 -12.39
N THR A 611 -51.34 11.39 -13.00
CA THR A 611 -50.78 11.40 -14.37
C THR A 611 -51.78 11.60 -15.50
N SER A 612 -51.77 12.78 -16.12
CA SER A 612 -52.58 13.11 -17.30
C SER A 612 -51.79 13.94 -18.33
N THR A 613 -52.15 13.74 -19.61
CA THR A 613 -51.63 14.42 -20.80
C THR A 613 -52.81 14.74 -21.75
N LEU A 614 -52.53 15.40 -22.89
CA LEU A 614 -53.44 15.80 -24.00
C LEU A 614 -54.03 17.24 -23.83
N LEU A 615 -54.29 18.04 -24.88
CA LEU A 615 -54.54 17.76 -26.31
C LEU A 615 -53.83 18.70 -27.32
N SER A 616 -53.59 18.15 -28.53
CA SER A 616 -53.80 18.69 -29.90
C SER A 616 -53.28 20.05 -30.41
N ALA A 617 -52.37 19.95 -31.40
CA ALA A 617 -52.43 20.49 -32.77
C ALA A 617 -52.72 21.99 -33.08
N THR A 618 -51.72 22.69 -33.64
CA THR A 618 -51.77 23.28 -35.02
C THR A 618 -50.39 23.78 -35.49
N LEU A 619 -50.20 23.88 -36.81
CA LEU A 619 -48.98 24.39 -37.48
C LEU A 619 -49.38 25.53 -38.46
N LEU A 620 -48.43 26.43 -38.74
CA LEU A 620 -48.47 27.60 -39.66
C LEU A 620 -49.26 28.84 -39.19
N GLY A 621 -48.66 30.03 -39.39
CA GLY A 621 -49.44 31.27 -39.57
C GLY A 621 -48.85 32.61 -39.11
N LEU A 622 -47.75 33.07 -39.73
CA LEU A 622 -47.47 34.49 -40.07
C LEU A 622 -47.50 35.63 -39.00
N LEU A 623 -46.32 36.25 -38.86
CA LEU A 623 -46.05 37.66 -38.45
C LEU A 623 -46.82 38.69 -39.33
N PRO A 624 -46.88 40.02 -39.03
CA PRO A 624 -45.96 40.81 -38.18
C PRO A 624 -46.60 41.92 -37.29
N GLY A 625 -45.78 42.77 -36.65
CA GLY A 625 -46.11 44.20 -36.68
C GLY A 625 -46.21 45.02 -35.37
N ALA A 626 -45.35 44.78 -34.37
CA ALA A 626 -44.99 45.85 -33.43
C ALA A 626 -43.46 45.99 -33.41
N LEU A 627 -42.93 47.02 -34.08
CA LEU A 627 -41.50 47.27 -34.23
C LEU A 627 -40.90 47.86 -32.93
N GLY A 628 -40.83 47.04 -31.88
CA GLY A 628 -39.98 47.32 -30.73
C GLY A 628 -38.51 47.33 -31.18
N GLN A 629 -37.70 48.26 -30.67
CA GLN A 629 -36.27 48.29 -30.97
C GLN A 629 -35.59 47.00 -30.50
N ALA A 630 -34.64 46.46 -31.28
CA ALA A 630 -33.77 45.39 -30.82
C ALA A 630 -32.96 45.91 -29.63
N ALA A 631 -33.04 45.21 -28.49
CA ALA A 631 -32.29 45.54 -27.29
C ALA A 631 -30.78 45.55 -27.53
N HIS A 632 -30.00 46.06 -26.58
CA HIS A 632 -28.55 45.91 -26.59
C HIS A 632 -28.16 44.44 -26.84
N TRP A 633 -27.30 44.19 -27.83
CA TRP A 633 -26.89 42.86 -28.32
C TRP A 633 -28.00 42.01 -28.97
N GLY A 634 -29.19 42.57 -29.22
CA GLY A 634 -30.25 41.93 -29.99
C GLY A 634 -29.96 41.90 -31.50
N GLN A 635 -30.51 40.91 -32.21
CA GLN A 635 -30.44 40.87 -33.68
C GLN A 635 -31.29 42.00 -34.29
N CYS A 636 -30.70 42.72 -35.25
CA CYS A 636 -31.29 43.89 -35.91
C CYS A 636 -31.24 43.81 -37.45
N GLY A 637 -30.93 42.66 -38.02
CA GLY A 637 -30.83 42.50 -39.47
C GLY A 637 -30.27 41.16 -39.90
N GLY A 638 -30.15 41.02 -41.22
CA GLY A 638 -29.74 39.79 -41.90
C GLY A 638 -30.80 39.30 -42.89
N GLN A 639 -30.38 38.63 -43.96
CA GLN A 639 -31.30 37.95 -44.88
C GLN A 639 -32.18 36.95 -44.13
N GLY A 640 -33.49 37.00 -44.38
CA GLY A 640 -34.48 36.17 -43.68
C GLY A 640 -34.89 36.67 -42.28
N TRP A 641 -34.24 37.71 -41.73
CA TRP A 641 -34.65 38.32 -40.48
C TRP A 641 -35.91 39.19 -40.68
N SER A 642 -36.96 38.89 -39.90
CA SER A 642 -38.25 39.60 -39.91
C SER A 642 -38.56 40.30 -38.58
N GLY A 643 -37.61 40.28 -37.65
CA GLY A 643 -37.71 41.00 -36.37
C GLY A 643 -37.30 42.48 -36.49
N PRO A 644 -37.06 43.15 -35.36
CA PRO A 644 -36.65 44.55 -35.32
C PRO A 644 -35.43 44.84 -36.20
N THR A 645 -35.41 46.00 -36.86
CA THR A 645 -34.26 46.44 -37.69
C THR A 645 -33.54 47.68 -37.15
N THR A 646 -34.09 48.29 -36.10
CA THR A 646 -33.52 49.44 -35.39
C THR A 646 -33.15 49.04 -33.96
N CYS A 647 -32.06 49.61 -33.46
CA CYS A 647 -31.52 49.29 -32.15
C CYS A 647 -32.04 50.21 -31.04
N ALA A 648 -31.98 49.72 -29.80
CA ALA A 648 -32.19 50.51 -28.60
C ALA A 648 -31.19 51.67 -28.55
N SER A 649 -31.65 52.83 -28.08
CA SER A 649 -30.86 54.07 -28.02
C SER A 649 -29.49 53.85 -27.38
N GLY A 650 -28.43 54.39 -27.98
CA GLY A 650 -27.04 54.12 -27.58
C GLY A 650 -26.40 52.88 -28.23
N SER A 651 -27.08 52.21 -29.16
CA SER A 651 -26.53 51.09 -29.96
C SER A 651 -26.71 51.30 -31.46
N CYS A 652 -25.73 50.82 -32.24
CA CYS A 652 -25.77 50.80 -33.71
C CYS A 652 -26.03 49.37 -34.21
N CYS A 653 -26.80 49.21 -35.30
CA CYS A 653 -26.97 47.91 -35.95
C CYS A 653 -25.76 47.61 -36.84
N VAL A 654 -24.95 46.63 -36.45
CA VAL A 654 -23.72 46.26 -37.15
C VAL A 654 -23.90 44.90 -37.83
N ALA A 655 -23.69 44.86 -39.15
CA ALA A 655 -23.71 43.61 -39.91
C ALA A 655 -22.49 42.75 -39.55
N SER A 656 -22.72 41.54 -39.05
CA SER A 656 -21.67 40.55 -38.82
C SER A 656 -21.45 39.69 -40.07
N ASN A 657 -22.54 39.35 -40.78
CA ASN A 657 -22.53 38.71 -42.08
C ASN A 657 -23.88 38.94 -42.80
N GLN A 658 -24.04 38.45 -44.03
CA GLN A 658 -25.25 38.70 -44.83
C GLN A 658 -26.56 38.17 -44.21
N TRP A 659 -26.48 37.18 -43.29
CA TRP A 659 -27.63 36.57 -42.60
C TRP A 659 -27.84 37.11 -41.18
N TYR A 660 -26.94 37.95 -40.66
CA TYR A 660 -26.98 38.39 -39.26
C TYR A 660 -26.34 39.77 -39.02
N SER A 661 -27.13 40.69 -38.48
CA SER A 661 -26.70 42.00 -37.95
C SER A 661 -27.15 42.15 -36.50
N GLN A 662 -26.36 42.80 -35.65
CA GLN A 662 -26.57 42.88 -34.20
C GLN A 662 -26.41 44.29 -33.65
N CYS A 663 -27.18 44.64 -32.62
CA CYS A 663 -27.11 45.92 -31.93
C CYS A 663 -25.91 46.01 -31.00
N ILE A 664 -24.89 46.78 -31.38
CA ILE A 664 -23.67 46.98 -30.58
C ILE A 664 -23.77 48.30 -29.80
N PRO A 665 -23.83 48.29 -28.46
CA PRO A 665 -23.84 49.50 -27.63
C PRO A 665 -22.51 50.25 -27.74
N GLY A 666 -22.56 51.58 -27.79
CA GLY A 666 -21.36 52.45 -27.78
C GLY A 666 -20.54 52.50 -29.08
N GLY A 667 -20.96 51.82 -30.15
CA GLY A 667 -20.28 51.89 -31.45
C GLY A 667 -20.69 53.13 -32.27
N SER A 668 -19.72 53.86 -32.82
CA SER A 668 -19.98 54.88 -33.84
C SER A 668 -20.38 54.22 -35.17
N CYS A 669 -21.55 54.57 -35.71
CA CYS A 669 -22.05 54.03 -36.98
C CYS A 669 -21.25 54.53 -38.20
N GLY A 670 -20.51 53.64 -38.89
CA GLY A 670 -19.94 53.83 -40.25
C GLY A 670 -18.42 53.54 -40.35
N GLY A 671 -17.85 53.07 -41.46
CA GLY A 671 -18.44 52.52 -42.69
C GLY A 671 -17.41 52.28 -43.82
N GLY A 672 -17.33 51.05 -44.38
CA GLY A 672 -16.72 50.70 -45.69
C GLY A 672 -15.18 50.52 -45.79
N GLY A 673 -14.69 49.58 -46.63
CA GLY A 673 -13.30 49.57 -47.14
C GLY A 673 -12.61 48.19 -47.36
N THR A 674 -12.34 47.81 -48.61
CA THR A 674 -11.93 46.49 -49.13
C THR A 674 -10.41 46.13 -49.21
N SER A 675 -10.10 44.83 -49.02
CA SER A 675 -9.11 43.96 -49.74
C SER A 675 -7.56 43.91 -49.44
N PRO A 676 -6.85 42.77 -49.73
CA PRO A 676 -5.45 42.45 -49.32
C PRO A 676 -4.44 42.04 -50.44
N PRO A 677 -3.10 41.94 -50.16
CA PRO A 677 -2.22 40.89 -50.78
C PRO A 677 -0.97 40.43 -49.92
N THR A 678 -0.59 39.14 -49.75
CA THR A 678 0.32 38.20 -50.51
C THR A 678 1.74 37.91 -49.92
N ASN A 679 2.26 36.67 -50.13
CA ASN A 679 3.55 36.03 -49.70
C ASN A 679 4.48 35.74 -50.94
N PRO A 680 5.65 35.01 -50.89
CA PRO A 680 6.74 34.78 -49.89
C PRO A 680 8.14 35.14 -50.54
N PRO A 681 9.21 34.29 -50.77
CA PRO A 681 9.95 33.23 -50.02
C PRO A 681 11.54 33.34 -50.03
N THR A 682 12.25 32.36 -49.42
CA THR A 682 13.58 31.70 -49.77
C THR A 682 14.63 31.49 -48.63
N ASN A 683 15.47 30.44 -48.75
CA ASN A 683 16.34 29.75 -47.74
C ASN A 683 17.84 29.65 -48.24
N PRO A 684 18.76 28.81 -47.68
CA PRO A 684 19.42 28.69 -46.35
C PRO A 684 20.96 29.02 -46.49
N PRO A 685 22.01 28.19 -46.24
CA PRO A 685 22.41 27.23 -45.15
C PRO A 685 23.86 27.40 -44.56
N THR A 686 24.25 26.65 -43.51
CA THR A 686 25.48 25.78 -43.35
C THR A 686 25.75 25.33 -41.87
N ASN A 687 26.48 24.21 -41.66
CA ASN A 687 26.68 23.45 -40.39
C ASN A 687 28.14 23.55 -39.79
N PRO A 688 28.66 22.60 -38.97
CA PRO A 688 28.85 22.66 -37.50
C PRO A 688 30.37 22.60 -37.08
N PRO A 689 30.83 22.40 -35.81
CA PRO A 689 30.90 21.03 -35.19
C PRO A 689 31.06 20.90 -33.61
N THR A 690 31.14 19.64 -33.14
CA THR A 690 31.87 19.06 -31.96
C THR A 690 31.57 19.40 -30.47
N ASN A 691 30.87 18.44 -29.81
CA ASN A 691 31.20 17.68 -28.57
C ASN A 691 31.56 18.33 -27.19
N PRO A 692 31.33 17.60 -26.05
CA PRO A 692 30.88 18.18 -24.78
C PRO A 692 31.94 18.25 -23.65
N PRO A 693 31.63 18.98 -22.55
CA PRO A 693 31.87 18.38 -21.22
C PRO A 693 30.89 18.77 -20.07
N THR A 694 30.65 17.79 -19.19
CA THR A 694 30.52 17.90 -17.70
C THR A 694 29.31 18.55 -16.99
N ASN A 695 29.13 18.10 -15.74
CA ASN A 695 28.05 18.37 -14.78
C ASN A 695 27.89 19.85 -14.33
N PRO A 696 26.74 20.23 -13.75
CA PRO A 696 26.28 21.62 -13.71
C PRO A 696 26.88 22.46 -12.56
N PRO A 697 27.05 23.78 -12.75
CA PRO A 697 27.33 24.72 -11.67
C PRO A 697 26.06 25.04 -10.89
N THR A 698 26.11 24.87 -9.57
CA THR A 698 25.08 25.35 -8.64
C THR A 698 25.16 26.87 -8.48
N ASN A 699 24.35 27.61 -9.23
CA ASN A 699 24.15 29.04 -8.97
C ASN A 699 23.18 29.23 -7.78
N PRO A 700 23.37 30.26 -6.92
CA PRO A 700 22.37 30.64 -5.93
C PRO A 700 21.06 31.08 -6.62
N PRO A 701 19.88 30.85 -6.01
CA PRO A 701 18.60 31.29 -6.59
C PRO A 701 18.58 32.81 -6.80
N SER A 702 18.05 33.24 -7.93
CA SER A 702 17.85 34.66 -8.22
C SER A 702 16.72 35.22 -7.34
N THR A 703 16.71 36.53 -7.13
CA THR A 703 15.67 37.21 -6.32
C THR A 703 14.24 37.09 -6.88
N GLY A 704 14.06 36.52 -8.08
CA GLY A 704 12.76 36.23 -8.68
C GLY A 704 12.22 34.81 -8.46
N ASP A 705 12.98 33.93 -7.81
CA ASP A 705 12.58 32.53 -7.56
C ASP A 705 11.87 32.33 -6.20
N ARG A 706 11.65 33.41 -5.44
CA ARG A 706 11.09 33.42 -4.07
C ARG A 706 9.91 34.39 -4.01
N SER A 707 8.77 33.94 -3.49
CA SER A 707 7.63 34.79 -3.15
C SER A 707 7.81 35.53 -1.81
N ALA A 708 6.92 36.47 -1.50
CA ALA A 708 6.95 37.27 -0.27
C ALA A 708 6.73 36.44 1.02
N GLY A 709 6.13 35.26 0.91
CA GLY A 709 5.95 34.29 1.99
C GLY A 709 7.19 33.45 2.32
N CYS A 710 8.26 33.54 1.53
CA CYS A 710 9.52 32.89 1.87
C CYS A 710 10.11 33.45 3.18
N GLY A 711 10.45 32.56 4.11
CA GLY A 711 10.90 32.86 5.46
C GLY A 711 9.78 32.98 6.50
N LYS A 712 8.50 33.06 6.09
CA LYS A 712 7.37 33.13 7.02
C LYS A 712 7.00 31.76 7.59
N ALA A 713 6.33 31.75 8.74
CA ALA A 713 5.78 30.52 9.32
C ALA A 713 4.68 29.94 8.40
N PRO A 714 4.62 28.61 8.18
CA PRO A 714 3.65 28.02 7.26
C PRO A 714 2.20 28.19 7.72
N ILE A 715 1.33 28.60 6.81
CA ILE A 715 -0.11 28.40 6.98
C ILE A 715 -0.47 26.92 6.82
N THR A 716 -1.43 26.45 7.62
CA THR A 716 -1.81 25.03 7.68
C THR A 716 -2.57 24.57 6.43
N SER A 717 -2.39 23.31 6.04
CA SER A 717 -3.28 22.64 5.06
C SER A 717 -4.73 22.57 5.57
N GLY A 718 -5.68 22.44 4.64
CA GLY A 718 -7.11 22.29 4.91
C GLY A 718 -7.96 23.31 4.15
N THR A 719 -9.26 23.34 4.44
CA THR A 719 -10.21 24.29 3.86
C THR A 719 -9.94 25.70 4.36
N LYS A 720 -9.91 26.65 3.41
CA LYS A 720 -9.71 28.08 3.62
C LYS A 720 -10.82 28.87 2.92
N SER A 721 -10.98 30.12 3.32
CA SER A 721 -11.95 31.07 2.75
C SER A 721 -11.25 32.38 2.41
N ILE A 722 -11.68 33.05 1.34
CA ILE A 722 -11.19 34.36 0.92
C ILE A 722 -12.36 35.17 0.36
N ASN A 723 -12.45 36.48 0.68
CA ASN A 723 -13.44 37.35 0.06
C ASN A 723 -12.90 37.90 -1.27
N VAL A 724 -13.66 37.73 -2.34
CA VAL A 724 -13.35 38.27 -3.68
C VAL A 724 -14.60 38.95 -4.21
N ASN A 725 -14.51 40.23 -4.56
CA ASN A 725 -15.62 41.04 -5.08
C ASN A 725 -16.89 40.95 -4.22
N GLY A 726 -16.74 40.95 -2.89
CA GLY A 726 -17.83 40.85 -1.92
C GLY A 726 -18.34 39.42 -1.67
N ARG A 727 -17.91 38.42 -2.47
CA ARG A 727 -18.32 37.01 -2.33
C ARG A 727 -17.30 36.25 -1.49
N ASN A 728 -17.76 35.49 -0.51
CA ASN A 728 -16.91 34.54 0.21
C ASN A 728 -16.68 33.29 -0.67
N ARG A 729 -15.43 33.04 -1.08
CA ARG A 729 -15.02 31.90 -1.89
C ARG A 729 -14.18 30.94 -1.05
N GLN A 730 -14.30 29.64 -1.28
CA GLN A 730 -13.58 28.61 -0.55
C GLN A 730 -12.58 27.85 -1.43
N TYR A 731 -11.55 27.31 -0.80
CA TYR A 731 -10.55 26.45 -1.45
C TYR A 731 -9.95 25.49 -0.44
N ILE A 732 -9.43 24.34 -0.91
CA ILE A 732 -8.61 23.45 -0.08
C ILE A 732 -7.15 23.65 -0.44
N LEU A 733 -6.37 24.05 0.55
CA LEU A 733 -4.92 24.19 0.49
C LEU A 733 -4.24 22.92 0.97
N ARG A 734 -3.25 22.43 0.22
CA ARG A 734 -2.33 21.38 0.64
C ARG A 734 -0.90 21.90 0.54
N VAL A 735 -0.37 22.29 1.69
CA VAL A 735 1.05 22.59 1.93
C VAL A 735 1.78 21.27 2.22
N PRO A 736 3.01 21.04 1.71
CA PRO A 736 3.80 19.86 2.02
C PRO A 736 4.00 19.58 3.51
N ASN A 737 4.09 18.30 3.89
CA ASN A 737 4.39 17.85 5.25
C ASN A 737 5.81 18.23 5.68
N ASN A 738 6.74 18.22 4.73
CA ASN A 738 8.15 18.61 4.89
C ASN A 738 8.40 20.07 4.47
N TYR A 739 7.36 20.92 4.51
CA TYR A 739 7.46 22.29 4.02
C TYR A 739 8.55 23.07 4.77
N ASP A 740 9.49 23.60 4.00
CA ASP A 740 10.54 24.51 4.46
C ASP A 740 10.24 25.92 3.95
N SER A 741 10.08 26.89 4.86
CA SER A 741 9.80 28.27 4.50
C SER A 741 10.91 28.93 3.69
N ASN A 742 12.10 28.34 3.62
CA ASN A 742 13.22 28.83 2.82
C ASN A 742 13.36 28.17 1.45
N LYS A 743 12.56 27.14 1.15
CA LYS A 743 12.57 26.43 -0.13
C LYS A 743 11.38 26.89 -0.99
N PRO A 744 11.60 27.45 -2.19
CA PRO A 744 10.51 27.77 -3.11
C PRO A 744 9.87 26.51 -3.68
N TYR A 745 8.55 26.38 -3.50
CA TYR A 745 7.77 25.24 -3.99
C TYR A 745 7.07 25.56 -5.32
N ARG A 746 6.83 24.51 -6.13
CA ARG A 746 5.88 24.58 -7.25
C ARG A 746 4.47 24.84 -6.69
N LEU A 747 3.66 25.64 -7.37
CA LEU A 747 2.27 25.90 -6.98
C LEU A 747 1.31 25.37 -8.05
N ILE A 748 0.43 24.44 -7.69
CA ILE A 748 -0.40 23.70 -8.65
C ILE A 748 -1.88 23.84 -8.30
N PHE A 749 -2.65 24.43 -9.21
CA PHE A 749 -4.09 24.54 -9.11
C PHE A 749 -4.79 23.35 -9.80
N GLY A 750 -5.73 22.72 -9.11
CA GLY A 750 -6.64 21.72 -9.64
C GLY A 750 -8.08 22.24 -9.65
N PHE A 751 -8.70 22.36 -10.82
CA PHE A 751 -10.06 22.86 -10.98
C PHE A 751 -11.06 21.73 -11.24
N HIS A 752 -12.16 21.67 -10.47
CA HIS A 752 -13.17 20.60 -10.59
C HIS A 752 -14.05 20.74 -11.84
N TRP A 753 -14.71 19.66 -12.25
CA TRP A 753 -15.71 19.62 -13.33
C TRP A 753 -17.07 20.19 -12.90
N LEU A 754 -18.02 20.28 -13.83
CA LEU A 754 -19.40 20.69 -13.57
C LEU A 754 -20.09 19.71 -12.61
N GLY A 755 -20.66 20.20 -11.51
CA GLY A 755 -21.27 19.39 -10.45
C GLY A 755 -20.27 18.82 -9.43
N GLY A 756 -18.96 18.97 -9.68
CA GLY A 756 -17.92 18.70 -8.68
C GLY A 756 -17.68 19.88 -7.73
N ASN A 757 -16.74 19.70 -6.81
CA ASN A 757 -16.32 20.71 -5.83
C ASN A 757 -14.82 20.54 -5.45
N MET A 758 -14.33 21.43 -4.59
CA MET A 758 -12.94 21.41 -4.09
C MET A 758 -12.56 20.10 -3.37
N ASP A 759 -13.47 19.44 -2.64
CA ASP A 759 -13.18 18.17 -1.96
C ASP A 759 -12.94 17.05 -2.97
N ASP A 760 -13.71 17.01 -4.07
CA ASP A 760 -13.55 15.98 -5.11
C ASP A 760 -12.17 16.01 -5.74
N VAL A 761 -11.61 17.21 -5.97
CA VAL A 761 -10.23 17.39 -6.46
C VAL A 761 -9.21 17.09 -5.36
N ALA A 762 -9.36 17.67 -4.17
CA ALA A 762 -8.37 17.56 -3.10
C ALA A 762 -8.22 16.12 -2.55
N THR A 763 -9.28 15.32 -2.64
CA THR A 763 -9.33 13.92 -2.14
C THR A 763 -9.37 12.87 -3.24
N GLY A 764 -9.49 13.26 -4.52
CA GLY A 764 -9.60 12.35 -5.66
C GLY A 764 -10.82 11.40 -5.63
N ARG A 765 -11.78 11.61 -4.71
CA ARG A 765 -12.75 10.59 -4.29
C ARG A 765 -13.73 10.10 -5.36
N THR A 766 -13.91 10.85 -6.44
CA THR A 766 -14.82 10.50 -7.53
C THR A 766 -14.22 9.55 -8.57
N VAL A 767 -12.89 9.37 -8.54
CA VAL A 767 -12.19 8.37 -9.35
C VAL A 767 -11.54 7.32 -8.43
N GLN A 768 -10.63 7.75 -7.55
CA GLN A 768 -9.97 6.88 -6.58
C GLN A 768 -9.35 7.72 -5.46
N ALA A 769 -9.95 7.67 -4.27
CA ALA A 769 -9.54 8.49 -3.14
C ALA A 769 -8.07 8.26 -2.74
N GLY A 770 -7.31 9.33 -2.47
CA GLY A 770 -5.89 9.24 -2.09
C GLY A 770 -4.92 8.94 -3.25
N THR A 771 -5.40 8.33 -4.33
CA THR A 771 -4.59 8.00 -5.53
C THR A 771 -4.72 9.08 -6.62
N TRP A 772 -5.92 9.65 -6.77
CA TRP A 772 -6.24 10.66 -7.78
C TRP A 772 -6.34 12.09 -7.20
N ASP A 773 -5.92 12.30 -5.95
CA ASP A 773 -5.75 13.63 -5.33
C ASP A 773 -5.05 14.60 -6.28
N TYR A 774 -5.69 15.74 -6.54
CA TYR A 774 -5.23 16.77 -7.47
C TYR A 774 -4.87 16.18 -8.85
N TYR A 775 -5.82 15.44 -9.44
CA TYR A 775 -5.67 14.72 -10.71
C TYR A 775 -4.57 13.65 -10.71
N GLY A 776 -4.20 13.15 -9.52
CA GLY A 776 -3.10 12.21 -9.31
C GLY A 776 -1.71 12.84 -9.29
N LEU A 777 -1.59 14.18 -9.35
CA LEU A 777 -0.31 14.87 -9.30
C LEU A 777 0.32 14.86 -7.90
N ARG A 778 -0.49 14.79 -6.84
CA ARG A 778 0.01 14.84 -5.45
C ARG A 778 1.05 13.76 -5.16
N ARG A 779 0.76 12.51 -5.56
CA ARG A 779 1.66 11.36 -5.39
C ARG A 779 2.93 11.42 -6.24
N LEU A 780 2.93 12.19 -7.33
CA LEU A 780 4.09 12.36 -8.21
C LEU A 780 4.98 13.54 -7.79
N ALA A 781 4.40 14.53 -7.11
CA ALA A 781 5.15 15.66 -6.58
C ALA A 781 6.06 15.31 -5.40
N ASP A 782 5.81 14.20 -4.70
CA ASP A 782 6.60 13.73 -3.55
C ASP A 782 6.89 14.87 -2.55
N GLU A 783 5.82 15.57 -2.14
CA GLU A 783 5.88 16.71 -1.23
C GLU A 783 6.74 17.91 -1.74
N ASN A 784 7.06 17.98 -3.04
CA ASN A 784 7.77 19.11 -3.68
C ASN A 784 6.86 20.14 -4.38
N ALA A 785 5.55 20.12 -4.10
CA ALA A 785 4.59 21.11 -4.60
C ALA A 785 3.51 21.45 -3.57
N ILE A 786 3.10 22.72 -3.55
CA ILE A 786 1.89 23.21 -2.88
C ILE A 786 0.73 23.01 -3.86
N PHE A 787 -0.37 22.42 -3.37
CA PHE A 787 -1.57 22.18 -4.17
C PHE A 787 -2.75 23.00 -3.68
N VAL A 788 -3.58 23.45 -4.62
CA VAL A 788 -4.78 24.27 -4.37
C VAL A 788 -5.94 23.68 -5.15
N ALA A 789 -7.06 23.43 -4.48
CA ALA A 789 -8.33 23.08 -5.10
C ALA A 789 -9.34 24.21 -4.84
N PRO A 790 -9.51 25.17 -5.76
CA PRO A 790 -10.49 26.25 -5.59
C PRO A 790 -11.92 25.73 -5.82
N ASN A 791 -12.89 26.29 -5.10
CA ASN A 791 -14.31 25.96 -5.27
C ASN A 791 -14.99 26.96 -6.22
N GLY A 792 -15.50 26.44 -7.33
CA GLY A 792 -16.27 27.17 -8.33
C GLY A 792 -17.65 27.61 -7.82
N LEU A 793 -18.22 28.65 -8.40
CA LEU A 793 -19.61 29.04 -8.10
C LEU A 793 -20.57 28.11 -8.82
N ASN A 794 -21.71 27.80 -8.20
CA ASN A 794 -22.75 26.93 -8.76
C ASN A 794 -22.20 25.56 -9.24
N ALA A 795 -21.18 25.04 -8.54
CA ALA A 795 -20.45 23.83 -8.91
C ALA A 795 -19.83 23.87 -10.33
N GLY A 796 -19.40 25.03 -10.81
CA GLY A 796 -18.77 25.19 -12.13
C GLY A 796 -17.88 26.43 -12.26
N TRP A 797 -17.47 26.71 -13.49
CA TRP A 797 -16.49 27.77 -13.84
C TRP A 797 -17.03 28.68 -14.95
N GLY A 798 -18.23 29.22 -14.73
CA GLY A 798 -18.88 30.11 -15.70
C GLY A 798 -18.09 31.39 -15.97
N ASN A 799 -17.23 31.82 -15.02
CA ASN A 799 -16.28 32.93 -15.16
C ASN A 799 -16.92 34.22 -15.72
N ALA A 800 -18.19 34.49 -15.36
CA ALA A 800 -18.93 35.63 -15.85
C ALA A 800 -18.23 36.94 -15.46
N GLY A 801 -17.93 37.80 -16.44
CA GLY A 801 -17.16 39.03 -16.20
C GLY A 801 -15.75 38.80 -15.63
N GLY A 802 -15.17 37.61 -15.80
CA GLY A 802 -13.84 37.25 -15.28
C GLY A 802 -13.82 36.92 -13.78
N GLU A 803 -14.96 36.67 -13.14
CA GLU A 803 -15.03 36.52 -11.67
C GLU A 803 -14.24 35.33 -11.10
N ASP A 804 -14.09 34.25 -11.85
CA ASP A 804 -13.31 33.08 -11.42
C ASP A 804 -11.81 33.28 -11.69
N VAL A 805 -11.43 34.01 -12.73
CA VAL A 805 -10.05 34.46 -12.94
C VAL A 805 -9.62 35.42 -11.82
N ALA A 806 -10.48 36.37 -11.45
CA ALA A 806 -10.23 37.28 -10.31
C ALA A 806 -10.09 36.53 -8.98
N PHE A 807 -10.82 35.42 -8.81
CA PHE A 807 -10.66 34.53 -7.66
C PHE A 807 -9.29 33.82 -7.66
N VAL A 808 -8.83 33.29 -8.81
CA VAL A 808 -7.49 32.71 -8.94
C VAL A 808 -6.39 33.74 -8.68
N ASP A 809 -6.51 34.97 -9.17
CA ASP A 809 -5.57 36.06 -8.91
C ASP A 809 -5.52 36.49 -7.43
N ALA A 810 -6.65 36.37 -6.71
CA ALA A 810 -6.70 36.63 -5.27
C ALA A 810 -6.04 35.49 -4.47
N LEU A 811 -6.25 34.23 -4.88
CA LEU A 811 -5.58 33.07 -4.30
C LEU A 811 -4.07 33.12 -4.51
N LEU A 812 -3.62 33.41 -5.74
CA LEU A 812 -2.20 33.54 -6.06
C LEU A 812 -1.51 34.54 -5.13
N ARG A 813 -2.07 35.75 -4.99
CA ARG A 813 -1.50 36.79 -4.09
C ARG A 813 -1.45 36.33 -2.64
N SER A 814 -2.58 35.87 -2.08
CA SER A 814 -2.64 35.40 -0.68
C SER A 814 -1.65 34.26 -0.41
N LEU A 815 -1.54 33.28 -1.31
CA LEU A 815 -0.64 32.15 -1.14
C LEU A 815 0.84 32.53 -1.32
N GLU A 816 1.15 33.50 -2.18
CA GLU A 816 2.51 34.00 -2.35
C GLU A 816 2.94 34.98 -1.26
N ASP A 817 1.98 35.64 -0.60
CA ASP A 817 2.22 36.40 0.63
C ASP A 817 2.45 35.48 1.83
N ASP A 818 1.78 34.32 1.92
CA ASP A 818 1.82 33.44 3.10
C ASP A 818 2.79 32.25 3.00
N LEU A 819 3.15 31.80 1.79
CA LEU A 819 3.99 30.62 1.54
C LEU A 819 5.15 30.93 0.59
N CYS A 820 6.21 30.13 0.68
CA CYS A 820 7.38 30.15 -0.18
C CYS A 820 7.11 29.39 -1.47
N VAL A 821 6.54 30.09 -2.43
CA VAL A 821 6.27 29.65 -3.80
C VAL A 821 7.42 30.12 -4.69
N ASN A 822 7.75 29.36 -5.73
CA ASN A 822 8.51 29.88 -6.87
C ASN A 822 7.52 30.50 -7.88
N PRO A 823 7.49 31.83 -8.06
CA PRO A 823 6.57 32.49 -9.00
C PRO A 823 6.71 32.02 -10.46
N ARG A 824 7.87 31.45 -10.82
CA ARG A 824 8.15 30.88 -12.15
C ARG A 824 7.65 29.44 -12.33
N LEU A 825 7.11 28.80 -11.29
CA LEU A 825 6.65 27.40 -11.30
C LEU A 825 5.21 27.27 -10.82
N ARG A 826 4.34 28.15 -11.33
CA ARG A 826 2.88 28.09 -11.15
C ARG A 826 2.25 27.27 -12.28
N PHE A 827 1.36 26.35 -11.94
CA PHE A 827 0.72 25.42 -12.88
C PHE A 827 -0.79 25.31 -12.65
N ALA A 828 -1.54 25.01 -13.70
CA ALA A 828 -2.98 24.77 -13.63
C ALA A 828 -3.37 23.49 -14.37
N THR A 829 -4.29 22.72 -13.80
CA THR A 829 -4.92 21.57 -14.46
C THR A 829 -6.38 21.38 -14.04
N GLY A 830 -7.15 20.70 -14.89
CA GLY A 830 -8.54 20.38 -14.60
C GLY A 830 -9.19 19.50 -15.67
N PHE A 831 -10.29 18.88 -15.30
CA PHE A 831 -11.15 18.06 -16.17
C PHE A 831 -12.44 18.78 -16.53
N SER A 832 -12.93 18.61 -17.77
CA SER A 832 -14.25 19.10 -18.20
C SER A 832 -14.37 20.62 -17.99
N PHE A 833 -15.33 21.11 -17.20
CA PHE A 833 -15.44 22.54 -16.86
C PHE A 833 -14.20 23.10 -16.15
N GLY A 834 -13.47 22.28 -15.37
CA GLY A 834 -12.19 22.66 -14.79
C GLY A 834 -11.04 22.68 -15.81
N GLY A 835 -11.15 21.86 -16.86
CA GLY A 835 -10.30 21.93 -18.05
C GLY A 835 -10.56 23.21 -18.84
N ALA A 836 -11.83 23.65 -18.94
CA ALA A 836 -12.20 24.93 -19.49
C ALA A 836 -11.64 26.12 -18.67
N MET A 837 -11.68 26.05 -17.34
CA MET A 837 -11.05 27.06 -16.47
C MET A 837 -9.52 27.10 -16.65
N SER A 838 -8.88 25.94 -16.75
CA SER A 838 -7.44 25.84 -17.01
C SER A 838 -7.06 26.42 -18.38
N TYR A 839 -7.91 26.22 -19.40
CA TYR A 839 -7.78 26.86 -20.71
C TYR A 839 -8.01 28.39 -20.65
N ALA A 840 -8.99 28.86 -19.88
CA ALA A 840 -9.23 30.30 -19.68
C ALA A 840 -8.04 31.01 -19.03
N LEU A 841 -7.37 30.36 -18.07
CA LEU A 841 -6.10 30.84 -17.48
C LEU A 841 -4.95 30.81 -18.49
N ALA A 842 -4.86 29.77 -19.33
CA ALA A 842 -3.87 29.71 -20.40
C ALA A 842 -3.99 30.91 -21.36
N CYS A 843 -5.22 31.36 -21.66
CA CYS A 843 -5.46 32.54 -22.45
C CYS A 843 -5.15 33.84 -21.67
N SER A 844 -5.83 34.05 -20.54
CA SER A 844 -5.87 35.34 -19.84
C SER A 844 -4.70 35.59 -18.89
N ARG A 845 -3.92 34.56 -18.56
CA ARG A 845 -2.87 34.55 -17.52
C ARG A 845 -1.60 33.80 -17.99
N SER A 846 -1.34 33.79 -19.30
CA SER A 846 -0.16 33.18 -19.96
C SER A 846 1.20 33.66 -19.44
N SER A 847 1.29 34.90 -18.94
CA SER A 847 2.50 35.44 -18.28
C SER A 847 2.59 35.13 -16.78
N VAL A 848 1.52 34.59 -16.18
CA VAL A 848 1.41 34.31 -14.75
C VAL A 848 1.60 32.82 -14.47
N PHE A 849 1.04 31.93 -15.30
CA PHE A 849 1.22 30.48 -15.21
C PHE A 849 2.36 30.00 -16.11
N ARG A 850 3.24 29.14 -15.57
CA ARG A 850 4.39 28.61 -16.31
C ARG A 850 3.99 27.58 -17.34
N ALA A 851 2.97 26.77 -17.07
CA ALA A 851 2.37 25.81 -18.00
C ALA A 851 0.96 25.41 -17.55
N VAL A 852 0.16 24.89 -18.48
CA VAL A 852 -1.20 24.35 -18.21
C VAL A 852 -1.36 22.93 -18.75
N SER A 853 -2.23 22.14 -18.12
CA SER A 853 -2.70 20.84 -18.62
C SER A 853 -4.23 20.82 -18.66
N VAL A 854 -4.82 20.50 -19.80
CA VAL A 854 -6.27 20.52 -20.01
C VAL A 854 -6.74 19.10 -20.34
N ILE A 855 -7.58 18.53 -19.47
CA ILE A 855 -8.18 17.20 -19.65
C ILE A 855 -9.63 17.39 -20.11
N ALA A 856 -9.97 16.92 -21.31
CA ALA A 856 -11.31 16.99 -21.90
C ALA A 856 -11.98 18.38 -21.73
N GLY A 857 -11.27 19.45 -22.08
CA GLY A 857 -11.71 20.84 -21.84
C GLY A 857 -12.50 21.47 -23.01
N GLY A 858 -13.06 22.65 -22.77
CA GLY A 858 -13.78 23.44 -23.77
C GLY A 858 -13.68 24.96 -23.53
N PRO A 859 -14.22 25.81 -24.42
CA PRO A 859 -14.03 27.27 -24.36
C PRO A 859 -15.00 28.02 -23.41
N MET A 860 -15.86 27.31 -22.70
CA MET A 860 -16.99 27.84 -21.92
C MET A 860 -16.64 28.75 -20.74
N SER A 861 -15.42 28.69 -20.21
CA SER A 861 -14.92 29.61 -19.17
C SER A 861 -14.29 30.90 -19.77
N GLY A 862 -14.40 31.09 -21.08
CA GLY A 862 -13.83 32.23 -21.80
C GLY A 862 -12.36 32.05 -22.19
N CYS A 863 -11.87 32.96 -23.03
CA CYS A 863 -10.48 33.00 -23.51
C CYS A 863 -10.12 34.41 -24.01
N GLU A 864 -10.61 35.45 -23.31
CA GLU A 864 -10.37 36.84 -23.68
C GLU A 864 -8.88 37.23 -23.49
N GLY A 865 -8.34 38.00 -24.44
CA GLY A 865 -6.98 38.58 -24.39
C GLY A 865 -5.80 37.66 -24.76
N GLY A 866 -5.98 36.34 -24.87
CA GLY A 866 -4.85 35.40 -24.94
C GLY A 866 -4.35 35.00 -26.34
N THR A 867 -3.55 35.83 -27.01
CA THR A 867 -2.68 35.40 -28.15
C THR A 867 -1.22 35.17 -27.75
N ALA A 868 -0.86 35.53 -26.51
CA ALA A 868 0.47 35.27 -25.97
C ALA A 868 0.72 33.75 -25.78
N PRO A 869 1.98 33.30 -25.94
CA PRO A 869 2.35 31.90 -25.80
C PRO A 869 2.34 31.44 -24.33
N VAL A 870 2.01 30.17 -24.10
CA VAL A 870 2.12 29.48 -22.80
C VAL A 870 2.31 27.98 -23.07
N PRO A 871 3.20 27.27 -22.36
CA PRO A 871 3.31 25.82 -22.54
C PRO A 871 1.98 25.12 -22.25
N TYR A 872 1.54 24.31 -23.20
CA TYR A 872 0.20 23.72 -23.22
C TYR A 872 0.26 22.20 -23.41
N LEU A 873 -0.40 21.48 -22.50
CA LEU A 873 -0.73 20.06 -22.66
C LEU A 873 -2.24 19.91 -22.80
N GLY A 874 -2.69 19.24 -23.87
CA GLY A 874 -4.08 18.83 -24.05
C GLY A 874 -4.23 17.31 -24.04
N ILE A 875 -5.19 16.79 -23.29
CA ILE A 875 -5.52 15.35 -23.18
C ILE A 875 -7.01 15.17 -23.46
N HIS A 876 -7.40 14.45 -24.53
CA HIS A 876 -8.80 14.43 -24.99
C HIS A 876 -9.22 13.09 -25.62
N GLY A 877 -10.45 12.66 -25.33
CA GLY A 877 -11.01 11.40 -25.81
C GLY A 877 -11.62 11.52 -27.22
N LEU A 878 -11.32 10.57 -28.11
CA LEU A 878 -11.86 10.56 -29.49
C LEU A 878 -13.39 10.42 -29.55
N ARG A 879 -13.97 9.74 -28.55
CA ARG A 879 -15.40 9.44 -28.44
C ARG A 879 -16.06 10.25 -27.32
N ASP A 880 -15.46 11.36 -26.93
CA ASP A 880 -16.06 12.32 -26.01
C ASP A 880 -17.36 12.86 -26.60
N ASN A 881 -18.49 12.55 -25.95
CA ASN A 881 -19.83 12.93 -26.36
C ASN A 881 -20.38 14.14 -25.58
N VAL A 882 -19.60 14.70 -24.66
CA VAL A 882 -19.96 15.89 -23.89
C VAL A 882 -19.22 17.11 -24.47
N LEU A 883 -17.92 16.97 -24.69
CA LEU A 883 -17.05 17.94 -25.35
C LEU A 883 -16.33 17.23 -26.50
N PRO A 884 -16.91 17.21 -27.71
CA PRO A 884 -16.35 16.47 -28.85
C PRO A 884 -14.88 16.75 -29.11
N ILE A 885 -14.15 15.75 -29.60
CA ILE A 885 -12.71 15.85 -29.91
C ILE A 885 -12.36 17.07 -30.79
N ALA A 886 -13.29 17.53 -31.64
CA ALA A 886 -13.15 18.76 -32.42
C ALA A 886 -12.93 20.01 -31.55
N THR A 887 -13.60 20.10 -30.39
CA THR A 887 -13.39 21.15 -29.38
C THR A 887 -11.98 21.05 -28.80
N GLY A 888 -11.55 19.86 -28.36
CA GLY A 888 -10.18 19.65 -27.87
C GLY A 888 -9.10 20.04 -28.89
N ARG A 889 -9.30 19.68 -30.16
CA ARG A 889 -8.43 20.08 -31.29
C ARG A 889 -8.42 21.61 -31.47
N GLN A 890 -9.56 22.30 -31.38
CA GLN A 890 -9.63 23.77 -31.43
C GLN A 890 -8.83 24.43 -30.30
N LEU A 891 -8.93 23.92 -29.07
CA LEU A 891 -8.16 24.42 -27.92
C LEU A 891 -6.65 24.23 -28.14
N ARG A 892 -6.24 23.05 -28.61
CA ARG A 892 -4.86 22.73 -29.01
C ARG A 892 -4.35 23.66 -30.10
N ASP A 893 -5.07 23.80 -31.20
CA ASP A 893 -4.62 24.52 -32.40
C ASP A 893 -4.44 26.03 -32.14
N ARG A 894 -5.19 26.59 -31.18
CA ARG A 894 -4.90 27.94 -30.66
C ARG A 894 -3.49 28.04 -30.08
N PHE A 895 -3.07 27.09 -29.25
CA PHE A 895 -1.73 27.12 -28.66
C PHE A 895 -0.63 26.64 -29.61
N VAL A 896 -0.95 25.86 -30.65
CA VAL A 896 -0.05 25.64 -31.78
C VAL A 896 0.30 26.98 -32.43
N ALA A 897 -0.71 27.82 -32.70
CA ALA A 897 -0.51 29.16 -33.25
C ALA A 897 0.19 30.12 -32.26
N ASN A 898 -0.32 30.26 -31.02
CA ASN A 898 0.25 31.19 -30.04
C ASN A 898 1.73 30.87 -29.73
N ASN A 899 2.07 29.59 -29.57
CA ASN A 899 3.43 29.14 -29.26
C ASN A 899 4.34 29.09 -30.50
N GLY A 900 3.81 29.36 -31.70
CA GLY A 900 4.56 29.31 -32.96
C GLY A 900 4.98 27.91 -33.40
N CYS A 901 4.32 26.87 -32.88
CA CYS A 901 4.62 25.48 -33.22
C CYS A 901 4.29 25.17 -34.69
N THR A 902 5.00 24.22 -35.29
CA THR A 902 4.69 23.73 -36.64
C THR A 902 3.32 23.05 -36.66
N PRO A 903 2.35 23.52 -37.47
CA PRO A 903 1.08 22.83 -37.62
C PRO A 903 1.27 21.44 -38.21
N GLN A 904 0.61 20.45 -37.61
CA GLN A 904 0.63 19.05 -38.04
C GLN A 904 -0.70 18.39 -37.69
N ASN A 905 -1.03 17.31 -38.41
CA ASN A 905 -2.12 16.41 -38.06
C ASN A 905 -1.56 15.32 -37.16
N PRO A 906 -1.73 15.39 -35.82
CA PRO A 906 -1.19 14.39 -34.92
C PRO A 906 -1.88 13.04 -35.17
N PRO A 907 -1.14 11.91 -35.13
CA PRO A 907 -1.76 10.59 -35.18
C PRO A 907 -2.71 10.39 -34.00
N GLU A 908 -3.80 9.68 -34.24
CA GLU A 908 -4.82 9.36 -33.25
C GLU A 908 -4.97 7.83 -33.14
N PRO A 909 -5.32 7.29 -31.95
CA PRO A 909 -5.48 5.85 -31.75
C PRO A 909 -6.66 5.30 -32.56
N ALA A 910 -6.54 4.04 -33.00
CA ALA A 910 -7.65 3.36 -33.67
C ALA A 910 -8.84 3.17 -32.72
N GLN A 911 -10.06 3.30 -33.24
CA GLN A 911 -11.28 3.03 -32.48
C GLN A 911 -11.33 1.57 -32.01
N GLY A 912 -11.62 1.35 -30.72
CA GLY A 912 -11.60 0.04 -30.08
C GLY A 912 -10.21 -0.41 -29.60
N SER A 913 -9.15 0.39 -29.79
CA SER A 913 -7.81 0.06 -29.29
C SER A 913 -7.64 0.24 -27.78
N LEU A 914 -8.46 1.10 -27.16
CA LEU A 914 -8.32 1.52 -25.76
C LEU A 914 -6.89 1.98 -25.43
N ARG A 915 -6.25 2.74 -26.34
CA ARG A 915 -4.91 3.31 -26.15
C ARG A 915 -4.92 4.81 -26.34
N HIS A 916 -3.90 5.47 -25.80
CA HIS A 916 -3.55 6.84 -26.13
C HIS A 916 -2.44 6.93 -27.18
N VAL A 917 -2.38 8.07 -27.87
CA VAL A 917 -1.28 8.50 -28.73
C VAL A 917 -0.85 9.90 -28.30
N LYS A 918 0.42 10.03 -27.93
CA LYS A 918 1.05 11.29 -27.55
C LYS A 918 1.83 11.87 -28.73
N THR A 919 1.58 13.15 -29.02
CA THR A 919 2.31 13.95 -30.00
C THR A 919 2.93 15.16 -29.32
N VAL A 920 4.26 15.26 -29.36
CA VAL A 920 4.99 16.49 -29.00
C VAL A 920 5.14 17.33 -30.27
N TYR A 921 4.85 18.61 -30.20
CA TYR A 921 4.92 19.51 -31.36
C TYR A 921 6.34 20.06 -31.54
N GLY A 922 6.84 19.97 -32.77
CA GLY A 922 8.10 20.60 -33.19
C GLY A 922 7.92 22.08 -33.57
N GLY A 923 9.04 22.78 -33.72
CA GLY A 923 9.08 24.17 -34.20
C GLY A 923 8.49 25.23 -33.25
N CYS A 924 8.01 24.84 -32.06
CA CYS A 924 7.53 25.77 -31.05
C CYS A 924 8.63 26.74 -30.61
N ARG A 925 8.24 27.96 -30.23
CA ARG A 925 9.14 28.95 -29.63
C ARG A 925 9.79 28.39 -28.36
N ASP A 926 11.08 28.67 -28.19
CA ASP A 926 11.86 28.25 -27.03
C ASP A 926 11.16 28.61 -25.70
N GLY A 927 11.05 27.61 -24.81
CA GLY A 927 10.37 27.75 -23.52
C GLY A 927 8.85 27.65 -23.55
N PHE A 928 8.23 27.43 -24.73
CA PHE A 928 6.78 27.29 -24.94
C PHE A 928 6.37 25.96 -25.63
N PRO A 929 6.77 24.79 -25.11
CA PRO A 929 6.42 23.50 -25.73
C PRO A 929 4.91 23.24 -25.75
N LEU A 930 4.45 22.47 -26.73
CA LEU A 930 3.08 21.97 -26.81
C LEU A 930 3.07 20.45 -26.93
N THR A 931 2.22 19.80 -26.14
CA THR A 931 1.96 18.35 -26.22
C THR A 931 0.46 18.09 -26.37
N TRP A 932 0.11 17.15 -27.23
CA TRP A 932 -1.25 16.69 -27.47
C TRP A 932 -1.36 15.19 -27.23
N ILE A 933 -2.37 14.75 -26.49
CA ILE A 933 -2.63 13.34 -26.23
C ILE A 933 -4.09 13.05 -26.60
N ALA A 934 -4.28 12.25 -27.65
CA ALA A 934 -5.59 11.72 -28.02
C ALA A 934 -5.71 10.29 -27.49
N TYR A 935 -6.87 9.92 -26.92
CA TYR A 935 -7.11 8.56 -26.44
C TYR A 935 -8.43 7.97 -26.95
N ASP A 936 -8.48 6.66 -27.16
CA ASP A 936 -9.69 5.96 -27.58
C ASP A 936 -10.67 5.75 -26.40
N GLY A 937 -11.32 6.83 -25.96
CA GLY A 937 -12.30 6.84 -24.87
C GLY A 937 -13.27 8.00 -24.94
N GLY A 938 -14.19 8.04 -23.97
CA GLY A 938 -15.25 9.06 -23.86
C GLY A 938 -14.84 10.30 -23.04
N HIS A 939 -15.82 10.97 -22.42
CA HIS A 939 -15.60 12.10 -21.52
C HIS A 939 -15.07 11.63 -20.15
N VAL A 940 -13.77 11.33 -20.07
CA VAL A 940 -13.12 10.65 -18.94
C VAL A 940 -12.06 11.56 -18.28
N ALA A 941 -12.03 11.58 -16.95
CA ALA A 941 -11.17 12.44 -16.13
C ALA A 941 -9.80 11.82 -15.83
N ALA A 942 -9.76 10.50 -15.71
CA ALA A 942 -8.60 9.66 -15.44
C ALA A 942 -8.46 8.56 -16.52
N PRO A 943 -8.23 8.93 -17.80
CA PRO A 943 -8.14 7.95 -18.88
C PRO A 943 -6.93 7.04 -18.71
N ALA A 944 -7.12 5.74 -18.94
CA ALA A 944 -6.07 4.72 -18.81
C ALA A 944 -6.13 3.69 -19.94
N ASP A 945 -4.96 3.31 -20.46
CA ASP A 945 -4.86 2.29 -21.51
C ASP A 945 -5.46 0.94 -21.06
N GLY A 946 -6.10 0.24 -21.97
CA GLY A 946 -6.83 -1.01 -21.72
C GLY A 946 -8.19 -0.83 -21.04
N THR A 947 -8.64 0.41 -20.78
CA THR A 947 -9.94 0.70 -20.15
C THR A 947 -10.71 1.77 -20.92
N ALA A 948 -12.04 1.78 -20.79
CA ALA A 948 -12.93 2.72 -21.51
C ALA A 948 -13.45 3.87 -20.64
N GLY A 949 -13.10 3.89 -19.35
CA GLY A 949 -13.60 4.83 -18.34
C GLY A 949 -12.50 5.25 -17.35
N ASP A 950 -12.88 5.90 -16.26
CA ASP A 950 -11.94 6.41 -15.26
C ASP A 950 -11.19 5.29 -14.51
N ASN A 951 -9.86 5.43 -14.39
CA ASN A 951 -9.04 4.58 -13.52
C ASN A 951 -7.90 5.40 -12.88
N GLY A 952 -8.03 5.72 -11.59
CA GLY A 952 -7.06 6.58 -10.88
C GLY A 952 -5.66 5.97 -10.73
N SER A 953 -5.56 4.63 -10.65
CA SER A 953 -4.30 3.92 -10.42
C SER A 953 -3.47 3.75 -11.70
N THR A 954 -4.10 3.47 -12.83
CA THR A 954 -3.42 3.19 -14.11
C THR A 954 -3.52 4.33 -15.13
N THR A 955 -4.16 5.46 -14.79
CA THR A 955 -4.24 6.61 -15.70
C THR A 955 -2.86 7.17 -16.06
N PHE A 956 -2.64 7.40 -17.35
CA PHE A 956 -1.43 8.05 -17.88
C PHE A 956 -1.45 9.57 -17.64
N ALA A 957 -2.63 10.19 -17.49
CA ALA A 957 -2.81 11.63 -17.39
C ALA A 957 -1.97 12.34 -16.30
N PRO A 958 -1.86 11.85 -15.05
CA PRO A 958 -0.96 12.43 -14.05
C PRO A 958 0.51 12.29 -14.42
N ALA A 959 0.94 11.14 -14.94
CA ALA A 959 2.34 10.92 -15.31
C ALA A 959 2.76 11.86 -16.45
N GLU A 960 1.89 12.00 -17.45
CA GLU A 960 2.06 12.89 -18.60
C GLU A 960 2.03 14.37 -18.20
N THR A 961 1.07 14.78 -17.36
CA THR A 961 1.00 16.15 -16.84
C THR A 961 2.20 16.50 -15.96
N TRP A 962 2.64 15.58 -15.11
CA TRP A 962 3.81 15.79 -14.26
C TRP A 962 5.11 15.86 -15.06
N ALA A 963 5.31 14.94 -16.02
CA ALA A 963 6.45 14.97 -16.93
C ALA A 963 6.47 16.24 -17.80
N PHE A 964 5.30 16.81 -18.12
CA PHE A 964 5.20 18.11 -18.78
C PHE A 964 5.61 19.27 -17.86
N PHE A 965 5.09 19.32 -16.63
CA PHE A 965 5.45 20.37 -15.65
C PHE A 965 6.92 20.28 -15.16
N GLN A 966 7.53 19.09 -15.19
CA GLN A 966 8.94 18.90 -14.85
C GLN A 966 9.93 19.43 -15.89
N GLN A 967 9.48 19.84 -17.09
CA GLN A 967 10.33 20.51 -18.10
C GLN A 967 10.79 21.91 -17.67
N PHE A 968 10.29 22.40 -16.52
CA PHE A 968 10.55 23.75 -16.02
C PHE A 968 11.21 23.71 -14.64
N SER A 969 12.33 24.44 -14.54
CA SER A 969 13.20 24.61 -13.37
C SER A 969 13.05 25.99 -12.73
#